data_AF-A0A9P8JAT6-F1
#
_entry.id   AF-A0A9P8JAT6-F1
#
_cell.length_a   1.000
_cell.length_b   1.000
_cell.length_c   1.000
_cell.angle_alpha   90.00
_cell.angle_beta   90.00
_cell.angle_gamma   90.00
#
_symmetry.space_group_name_H-M   'P 1'
#
loop_
_entity.id
_entity.type
_entity.pdbx_description
1 polymer ?
#
loop_
_entity_poly.entity_id
_entity_poly.type
_entity_poly.pdbx_seq_one_letter_code
_entity_poly.pdbx_strand_id
1 'polypeptide(L)'
;MSTLIRPPPADPSKSAIESVLELKQLTDIDPNIFTNARPLWHPPGARGIYGGAVIAQCLSAAQRTVRDDFTVHSMHCYFVLAGNADIPIMYHVEKVRDGRSFATRTVQARQRGRPIFTTTMSFVRENSGGSEQVEHAVDMPAVPEPSEKSNILGLDNSPFESQRIHILNHESDRPQDKKTRQWIKARGKISPSGGHQAHLSALAYMSDSWFIGTVSRVHRLWKFSTADKDGKPAMDNSVLEKLRNMDDETLRRMQGMDEDVIESLRSMRDINSPEQRRPEVGMMVSLDHTIYFHSPRNFRADEWMFTEMESPWAGDGRGLVLQRMFTKDGELVATCVQEGVVRLKESSTAKVVSSKLLKEPWKKYPKFQPLDLPNRQWPSKTIDKAPRWLSTDLRDGNQSLVDPMDGDQKWRYFQMLVKLGYKEIEVSFPSASDTDFDFTRRLVTTPGVVPDDVALQVLSPCRKELIRRTVDSLKGAKKAILHLYLATSPCFQQIVFNMNNQQSKALAVECTKYARSITKDDPEQKDTDWSYEFSPETFSDSDPDFVLEVCEAVKAAWEPTEEKPIIFNLPATVEMSTPNVYADQIEYFCRNISEREKICVSLHPHNDRGCAVAAAELAQMAGADRVEGTLFGNGERTGNVDLVTLALNLYTQGVPPNIDFSDINSVIDIVEKSNKIPVHPRAPYGGQLVVCAFSGSHQDAIKKGFHLRKQTGNNDDQRWQIPYLPLDPQDIGRTYEAIIRVNSQSGKGGVAWIIQRTLELDMPRGLQVAFSKVVQKETDALGRELQPTEIKNLFVNAYHLEKNPRFHLIDYDITTDRSISPAVPTDGKTASNKNLKRRFDGVIEVDGKEHRISGVGNGALSSLANALKSLNIHLDVDDYKEHAIGRGSDVKAATYIECSTGSHKVWGVGIHQDVVQASLIALLSAASSFLSSRPGTPIPLNTPKLDSLKPNDAPSSGPDSTSHVVANLEAKAENGNAQ
;
A
#
# COMPACT_ATOMS: atom_id res chain seq x y z
N MET A 1 -7.56 -2.92 17.26
CA MET A 1 -8.65 -3.61 17.98
C MET A 1 -9.11 -4.75 17.09
N SER A 2 -9.41 -5.94 17.63
CA SER A 2 -9.80 -7.13 16.84
C SER A 2 -11.20 -7.09 16.23
N THR A 3 -11.95 -6.01 16.50
CA THR A 3 -13.31 -5.72 16.02
C THR A 3 -13.40 -4.21 15.74
N LEU A 4 -14.18 -3.80 14.73
CA LEU A 4 -14.42 -2.36 14.43
C LEU A 4 -15.45 -1.72 15.37
N ILE A 5 -16.41 -2.51 15.83
CA ILE A 5 -17.44 -2.11 16.80
C ILE A 5 -17.17 -2.80 18.15
N ARG A 6 -17.67 -2.22 19.25
CA ARG A 6 -17.71 -2.91 20.54
C ARG A 6 -18.51 -4.22 20.37
N PRO A 7 -17.97 -5.38 20.77
CA PRO A 7 -18.70 -6.64 20.64
C PRO A 7 -20.06 -6.60 21.35
N PRO A 8 -21.12 -7.14 20.76
CA PRO A 8 -22.43 -7.20 21.40
C PRO A 8 -22.39 -8.07 22.67
N PRO A 9 -23.34 -7.89 23.61
CA PRO A 9 -23.49 -8.76 24.77
C PRO A 9 -23.51 -10.25 24.39
N ALA A 10 -23.19 -11.13 25.34
CA ALA A 10 -23.43 -12.55 25.16
C ALA A 10 -24.94 -12.79 25.12
N ASP A 11 -25.42 -13.43 24.05
CA ASP A 11 -26.83 -13.81 23.89
C ASP A 11 -26.98 -15.29 24.29
N PRO A 12 -27.58 -15.61 25.45
CA PRO A 12 -27.70 -16.98 25.92
C PRO A 12 -28.71 -17.82 25.12
N SER A 13 -29.44 -17.22 24.16
CA SER A 13 -30.33 -17.95 23.24
C SER A 13 -29.61 -18.49 21.98
N LYS A 14 -28.37 -18.06 21.75
CA LYS A 14 -27.54 -18.49 20.60
C LYS A 14 -26.52 -19.54 21.01
N SER A 15 -26.24 -20.47 20.09
CA SER A 15 -25.12 -21.40 20.21
C SER A 15 -23.76 -20.68 20.21
N ALA A 16 -22.72 -21.39 20.66
CA ALA A 16 -21.35 -20.88 20.62
C ALA A 16 -20.88 -20.56 19.18
N ILE A 17 -21.30 -21.37 18.21
CA ILE A 17 -20.93 -21.20 16.80
C ILE A 17 -21.66 -20.01 16.15
N GLU A 18 -22.94 -19.78 16.45
CA GLU A 18 -23.64 -18.55 16.02
C GLU A 18 -22.99 -17.28 16.56
N SER A 19 -22.51 -17.32 17.80
CA SER A 19 -21.79 -16.20 18.42
C SER A 19 -20.46 -15.92 17.72
N VAL A 20 -19.70 -16.96 17.35
CA VAL A 20 -18.43 -16.83 16.60
C VAL A 20 -18.65 -16.36 15.15
N LEU A 21 -19.80 -16.67 14.55
CA LEU A 21 -20.16 -16.31 13.17
C LEU A 21 -20.98 -15.01 13.07
N GLU A 22 -21.08 -14.26 14.16
CA GLU A 22 -21.86 -13.03 14.25
C GLU A 22 -21.19 -11.88 13.48
N LEU A 23 -21.86 -11.43 12.42
CA LEU A 23 -21.45 -10.28 11.60
C LEU A 23 -22.31 -9.05 11.87
N LYS A 24 -21.67 -7.87 11.88
CA LYS A 24 -22.33 -6.57 11.78
C LYS A 24 -22.28 -6.09 10.33
N GLN A 25 -23.44 -5.77 9.76
CA GLN A 25 -23.56 -5.05 8.49
C GLN A 25 -23.21 -3.58 8.70
N LEU A 26 -22.47 -2.98 7.77
CA LEU A 26 -22.00 -1.60 7.82
C LEU A 26 -22.79 -0.75 6.80
N THR A 27 -24.10 -0.67 7.05
CA THR A 27 -25.11 0.03 6.23
C THR A 27 -24.74 1.46 5.88
N ASP A 28 -24.01 2.12 6.78
CA ASP A 28 -23.64 3.53 6.70
C ASP A 28 -22.41 3.75 5.80
N ILE A 29 -21.83 2.67 5.27
CA ILE A 29 -20.74 2.64 4.29
C ILE A 29 -21.26 2.04 2.97
N ASP A 30 -21.76 0.81 3.01
CA ASP A 30 -22.37 0.11 1.88
C ASP A 30 -23.22 -1.08 2.41
N PRO A 31 -24.46 -1.30 1.92
CA PRO A 31 -25.33 -2.37 2.42
C PRO A 31 -24.81 -3.80 2.15
N ASN A 32 -23.79 -3.97 1.31
CA ASN A 32 -23.15 -5.25 0.98
C ASN A 32 -21.80 -5.43 1.72
N ILE A 33 -21.43 -4.52 2.63
CA ILE A 33 -20.22 -4.61 3.47
C ILE A 33 -20.59 -5.06 4.90
N PHE A 34 -19.81 -6.01 5.41
CA PHE A 34 -19.95 -6.57 6.77
C PHE A 34 -18.60 -6.63 7.50
N THR A 35 -18.61 -6.71 8.82
CA THR A 35 -17.42 -6.92 9.67
C THR A 35 -17.70 -7.96 10.77
N ASN A 36 -16.66 -8.64 11.24
CA ASN A 36 -16.75 -9.53 12.41
C ASN A 36 -17.20 -8.75 13.66
N ALA A 37 -18.26 -9.21 14.34
CA ALA A 37 -18.77 -8.56 15.55
C ALA A 37 -18.05 -9.03 16.83
N ARG A 38 -17.31 -10.15 16.76
CA ARG A 38 -16.51 -10.71 17.86
C ARG A 38 -15.07 -10.99 17.42
N PRO A 39 -14.08 -11.05 18.33
CA PRO A 39 -12.69 -11.36 17.99
C PRO A 39 -12.54 -12.71 17.29
N LEU A 40 -11.58 -12.80 16.37
CA LEU A 40 -11.32 -14.01 15.59
C LEU A 40 -10.44 -14.99 16.38
N TRP A 41 -10.73 -16.29 16.28
CA TRP A 41 -9.92 -17.30 16.97
C TRP A 41 -8.59 -17.54 16.24
N HIS A 42 -7.49 -17.44 16.99
CA HIS A 42 -6.15 -17.82 16.56
C HIS A 42 -5.79 -19.18 17.17
N PRO A 43 -5.68 -20.26 16.38
CA PRO A 43 -5.31 -21.57 16.90
C PRO A 43 -3.88 -21.54 17.50
N PRO A 44 -3.61 -22.24 18.62
CA PRO A 44 -2.25 -22.38 19.15
C PRO A 44 -1.29 -22.96 18.11
N GLY A 45 -0.14 -22.32 17.93
CA GLY A 45 0.89 -22.73 16.96
C GLY A 45 0.60 -22.42 15.48
N ALA A 46 -0.58 -21.90 15.13
CA ALA A 46 -0.87 -21.44 13.76
C ALA A 46 -0.11 -20.15 13.40
N ARG A 47 -0.09 -19.79 12.11
CA ARG A 47 0.47 -18.51 11.60
C ARG A 47 -0.60 -17.41 11.41
N GLY A 48 -1.85 -17.68 11.76
CA GLY A 48 -2.99 -16.79 11.56
C GLY A 48 -4.29 -17.39 12.08
N ILE A 49 -5.40 -16.72 11.81
CA ILE A 49 -6.76 -17.12 12.20
C ILE A 49 -7.16 -18.50 11.63
N TYR A 50 -8.16 -19.12 12.28
CA TYR A 50 -8.77 -20.36 11.79
C TYR A 50 -9.50 -20.17 10.44
N GLY A 51 -9.27 -21.07 9.49
CA GLY A 51 -9.79 -20.96 8.12
C GLY A 51 -11.31 -21.08 8.04
N GLY A 52 -11.88 -22.05 8.75
CA GLY A 52 -13.34 -22.20 8.90
C GLY A 52 -14.06 -20.94 9.38
N ALA A 53 -13.40 -20.08 10.18
CA ALA A 53 -13.98 -18.81 10.60
C ALA A 53 -14.18 -17.83 9.43
N VAL A 54 -13.21 -17.69 8.54
CA VAL A 54 -13.32 -16.76 7.40
C VAL A 54 -14.20 -17.34 6.28
N ILE A 55 -14.18 -18.67 6.07
CA ILE A 55 -15.12 -19.37 5.16
C ILE A 55 -16.57 -19.11 5.61
N ALA A 56 -16.92 -19.51 6.83
CA ALA A 56 -18.29 -19.41 7.33
C ALA A 56 -18.77 -17.96 7.49
N GLN A 57 -17.91 -17.01 7.83
CA GLN A 57 -18.28 -15.60 7.84
C GLN A 57 -18.51 -15.05 6.42
N CYS A 58 -17.77 -15.50 5.39
CA CYS A 58 -18.11 -15.14 4.00
C CYS A 58 -19.49 -15.70 3.57
N LEU A 59 -19.82 -16.94 3.96
CA LEU A 59 -21.14 -17.53 3.71
C LEU A 59 -22.27 -16.78 4.46
N SER A 60 -22.04 -16.41 5.73
CA SER A 60 -22.95 -15.57 6.53
C SER A 60 -23.17 -14.20 5.88
N ALA A 61 -22.13 -13.56 5.36
CA ALA A 61 -22.23 -12.30 4.62
C ALA A 61 -23.00 -12.46 3.29
N ALA A 62 -22.68 -13.48 2.50
CA ALA A 62 -23.31 -13.73 1.21
C ALA A 62 -24.82 -14.02 1.34
N GLN A 63 -25.23 -14.90 2.26
CA GLN A 63 -26.65 -15.24 2.49
C GLN A 63 -27.50 -14.00 2.79
N ARG A 64 -27.00 -13.06 3.60
CA ARG A 64 -27.67 -11.78 3.92
C ARG A 64 -27.84 -10.82 2.74
N THR A 65 -27.33 -11.18 1.55
CA THR A 65 -27.50 -10.40 0.31
C THR A 65 -28.32 -11.13 -0.76
N VAL A 66 -28.82 -12.33 -0.46
CA VAL A 66 -29.68 -13.16 -1.31
C VAL A 66 -31.08 -13.23 -0.67
N ARG A 67 -32.09 -13.66 -1.41
CA ARG A 67 -33.45 -13.89 -0.90
C ARG A 67 -33.52 -15.16 -0.04
N ASP A 68 -34.44 -15.19 0.92
CA ASP A 68 -34.62 -16.34 1.84
C ASP A 68 -35.15 -17.62 1.17
N ASP A 69 -35.66 -17.54 -0.07
CA ASP A 69 -36.11 -18.69 -0.87
C ASP A 69 -35.00 -19.27 -1.78
N PHE A 70 -33.73 -19.01 -1.43
CA PHE A 70 -32.54 -19.54 -2.08
C PHE A 70 -31.58 -20.16 -1.05
N THR A 71 -30.94 -21.26 -1.43
CA THR A 71 -29.90 -21.95 -0.64
C THR A 71 -28.59 -22.02 -1.40
N VAL A 72 -27.45 -21.99 -0.68
CA VAL A 72 -26.14 -22.23 -1.29
C VAL A 72 -26.04 -23.68 -1.76
N HIS A 73 -25.42 -23.91 -2.93
CA HIS A 73 -25.12 -25.26 -3.44
C HIS A 73 -23.63 -25.45 -3.77
N SER A 74 -22.88 -24.39 -4.06
CA SER A 74 -21.42 -24.45 -4.10
C SER A 74 -20.73 -23.18 -3.60
N MET A 75 -19.53 -23.37 -3.07
CA MET A 75 -18.65 -22.33 -2.54
C MET A 75 -17.20 -22.69 -2.83
N HIS A 76 -16.48 -21.83 -3.54
CA HIS A 76 -15.07 -22.02 -3.90
C HIS A 76 -14.23 -20.92 -3.26
N CYS A 77 -13.18 -21.27 -2.51
CA CYS A 77 -12.43 -20.32 -1.69
C CYS A 77 -10.91 -20.40 -1.92
N TYR A 78 -10.23 -19.26 -1.81
CA TYR A 78 -8.77 -19.15 -1.85
C TYR A 78 -8.24 -18.37 -0.65
N PHE A 79 -7.23 -18.92 0.01
CA PHE A 79 -6.47 -18.27 1.09
C PHE A 79 -5.31 -17.48 0.48
N VAL A 80 -5.44 -16.15 0.45
CA VAL A 80 -4.51 -15.24 -0.25
C VAL A 80 -3.37 -14.81 0.67
N LEU A 81 -3.67 -14.50 1.94
CA LEU A 81 -2.71 -14.09 2.97
C LEU A 81 -3.14 -14.62 4.34
N ALA A 82 -2.18 -14.82 5.25
CA ALA A 82 -2.47 -15.21 6.63
C ALA A 82 -3.23 -14.08 7.36
N GLY A 83 -4.49 -14.32 7.72
CA GLY A 83 -5.31 -13.37 8.48
C GLY A 83 -4.83 -13.23 9.93
N ASN A 84 -4.81 -12.00 10.43
CA ASN A 84 -4.38 -11.65 11.79
C ASN A 84 -5.59 -11.48 12.72
N ALA A 85 -5.56 -12.04 13.93
CA ALA A 85 -6.68 -12.02 14.88
C ALA A 85 -6.93 -10.65 15.55
N ASP A 86 -5.90 -9.80 15.64
CA ASP A 86 -5.96 -8.47 16.26
C ASP A 86 -6.48 -7.36 15.32
N ILE A 87 -6.80 -7.74 14.08
CA ILE A 87 -7.25 -6.86 13.00
C ILE A 87 -8.66 -7.33 12.56
N PRO A 88 -9.64 -6.43 12.44
CA PRO A 88 -10.98 -6.80 11.99
C PRO A 88 -10.97 -7.12 10.50
N ILE A 89 -11.86 -8.00 10.05
CA ILE A 89 -12.05 -8.33 8.64
C ILE A 89 -13.22 -7.53 8.09
N MET A 90 -13.00 -6.91 6.93
CA MET A 90 -14.03 -6.30 6.09
C MET A 90 -14.45 -7.31 5.02
N TYR A 91 -15.70 -7.75 5.05
CA TYR A 91 -16.31 -8.64 4.08
C TYR A 91 -17.07 -7.81 3.05
N HIS A 92 -16.52 -7.69 1.85
CA HIS A 92 -17.18 -7.02 0.73
C HIS A 92 -17.91 -8.06 -0.11
N VAL A 93 -19.24 -7.96 -0.22
CA VAL A 93 -20.06 -8.87 -1.03
C VAL A 93 -20.44 -8.23 -2.36
N GLU A 94 -20.06 -8.89 -3.45
CA GLU A 94 -20.37 -8.51 -4.82
C GLU A 94 -21.54 -9.32 -5.37
N LYS A 95 -22.54 -8.64 -5.94
CA LYS A 95 -23.75 -9.25 -6.52
C LYS A 95 -23.55 -9.58 -8.01
N VAL A 96 -22.70 -10.58 -8.26
CA VAL A 96 -22.31 -11.01 -9.62
C VAL A 96 -23.51 -11.39 -10.51
N ARG A 97 -24.54 -12.02 -9.93
CA ARG A 97 -25.76 -12.41 -10.66
C ARG A 97 -26.96 -12.56 -9.74
N ASP A 98 -28.12 -12.06 -10.17
CA ASP A 98 -29.43 -12.38 -9.60
C ASP A 98 -30.38 -12.81 -10.74
N GLY A 99 -30.72 -14.10 -10.78
CA GLY A 99 -31.60 -14.70 -11.78
C GLY A 99 -32.80 -15.42 -11.16
N ARG A 100 -33.77 -15.84 -12.01
CA ARG A 100 -35.03 -16.46 -11.57
C ARG A 100 -34.86 -17.73 -10.71
N SER A 101 -33.82 -18.52 -10.98
CA SER A 101 -33.56 -19.79 -10.29
C SER A 101 -32.16 -19.91 -9.69
N PHE A 102 -31.25 -18.99 -10.02
CA PHE A 102 -29.86 -19.01 -9.58
C PHE A 102 -29.35 -17.60 -9.27
N ALA A 103 -28.59 -17.46 -8.20
CA ALA A 103 -27.88 -16.23 -7.83
C ALA A 103 -26.40 -16.54 -7.54
N THR A 104 -25.53 -15.58 -7.79
CA THR A 104 -24.07 -15.72 -7.60
C THR A 104 -23.56 -14.55 -6.77
N ARG A 105 -22.67 -14.83 -5.83
CA ARG A 105 -21.99 -13.85 -4.98
C ARG A 105 -20.49 -14.10 -5.00
N THR A 106 -19.70 -13.04 -5.03
CA THR A 106 -18.27 -13.09 -4.70
C THR A 106 -18.05 -12.32 -3.41
N VAL A 107 -17.26 -12.87 -2.49
CA VAL A 107 -16.94 -12.23 -1.20
C VAL A 107 -15.44 -12.08 -1.06
N GLN A 108 -14.98 -10.85 -0.87
CA GLN A 108 -13.59 -10.54 -0.58
C GLN A 108 -13.45 -10.13 0.88
N ALA A 109 -12.80 -10.99 1.67
CA ALA A 109 -12.43 -10.72 3.05
C ALA A 109 -11.10 -9.97 3.09
N ARG A 110 -11.11 -8.73 3.56
CA ARG A 110 -9.96 -7.81 3.55
C ARG A 110 -9.49 -7.46 4.95
N GLN A 111 -8.16 -7.31 5.11
CA GLN A 111 -7.53 -6.66 6.27
C GLN A 111 -6.59 -5.57 5.77
N ARG A 112 -6.63 -4.37 6.37
CA ARG A 112 -5.87 -3.18 5.92
C ARG A 112 -6.00 -2.92 4.41
N GLY A 113 -7.21 -3.08 3.86
CA GLY A 113 -7.53 -2.91 2.43
C GLY A 113 -7.09 -4.06 1.51
N ARG A 114 -6.21 -4.97 1.96
CA ARG A 114 -5.72 -6.10 1.16
C ARG A 114 -6.62 -7.32 1.34
N PRO A 115 -7.02 -8.04 0.28
CA PRO A 115 -7.67 -9.34 0.40
C PRO A 115 -6.76 -10.33 1.16
N ILE A 116 -7.31 -10.97 2.18
CA ILE A 116 -6.66 -12.12 2.87
C ILE A 116 -7.29 -13.45 2.41
N PHE A 117 -8.54 -13.41 1.96
CA PHE A 117 -9.32 -14.55 1.51
C PHE A 117 -10.36 -14.07 0.50
N THR A 118 -10.64 -14.88 -0.52
CA THR A 118 -11.66 -14.58 -1.53
C THR A 118 -12.45 -15.83 -1.84
N THR A 119 -13.75 -15.69 -2.12
CA THR A 119 -14.63 -16.81 -2.47
C THR A 119 -15.69 -16.41 -3.47
N THR A 120 -16.08 -17.34 -4.35
CA THR A 120 -17.24 -17.23 -5.23
C THR A 120 -18.23 -18.35 -4.91
N MET A 121 -19.51 -17.99 -4.85
CA MET A 121 -20.57 -18.75 -4.22
C MET A 121 -21.81 -18.77 -5.12
N SER A 122 -22.42 -19.93 -5.29
CA SER A 122 -23.62 -20.10 -6.11
C SER A 122 -24.80 -20.60 -5.27
N PHE A 123 -25.94 -19.97 -5.50
CA PHE A 123 -27.20 -20.18 -4.79
C PHE A 123 -28.28 -20.59 -5.78
N VAL A 124 -29.12 -21.55 -5.38
CA VAL A 124 -30.24 -22.08 -6.16
C VAL A 124 -31.55 -21.78 -5.45
N ARG A 125 -32.59 -21.47 -6.22
CA ARG A 125 -33.94 -21.22 -5.70
C ARG A 125 -34.62 -22.54 -5.32
N GLU A 126 -35.35 -22.54 -4.21
CA GLU A 126 -36.16 -23.68 -3.78
C GLU A 126 -37.16 -24.13 -4.84
N ASN A 127 -37.36 -25.45 -4.93
CA ASN A 127 -38.28 -26.12 -5.84
C ASN A 127 -38.06 -25.80 -7.34
N SER A 128 -36.84 -25.37 -7.72
CA SER A 128 -36.50 -25.05 -9.12
C SER A 128 -36.25 -26.27 -10.02
N GLY A 129 -36.20 -27.49 -9.47
CA GLY A 129 -35.91 -28.72 -10.20
C GLY A 129 -37.04 -29.27 -11.08
N GLY A 130 -38.29 -28.83 -10.88
CA GLY A 130 -39.46 -29.38 -11.55
C GLY A 130 -40.14 -30.51 -10.76
N SER A 131 -41.06 -31.22 -11.42
CA SER A 131 -41.90 -32.29 -10.82
C SER A 131 -41.35 -33.70 -11.01
N GLU A 132 -40.39 -33.88 -11.91
CA GLU A 132 -39.65 -35.13 -12.11
C GLU A 132 -38.24 -34.92 -11.56
N GLN A 133 -37.75 -35.87 -10.75
CA GLN A 133 -36.50 -35.72 -9.99
C GLN A 133 -35.57 -36.92 -10.23
N VAL A 134 -34.27 -36.66 -10.18
CA VAL A 134 -33.21 -37.66 -10.35
C VAL A 134 -32.32 -37.60 -9.12
N GLU A 135 -32.44 -38.58 -8.25
CA GLU A 135 -31.78 -38.61 -6.94
C GLU A 135 -30.87 -39.82 -6.81
N HIS A 136 -29.64 -39.59 -6.37
CA HIS A 136 -28.70 -40.62 -5.91
C HIS A 136 -27.63 -39.97 -5.03
N ALA A 137 -27.09 -40.72 -4.10
CA ALA A 137 -25.95 -40.35 -3.27
C ALA A 137 -25.00 -41.54 -3.11
N VAL A 138 -23.82 -41.31 -2.55
CA VAL A 138 -22.98 -42.39 -2.01
C VAL A 138 -23.44 -42.65 -0.58
N ASP A 139 -23.65 -43.92 -0.21
CA ASP A 139 -24.06 -44.29 1.14
C ASP A 139 -23.02 -43.92 2.20
N MET A 140 -23.47 -43.61 3.42
CA MET A 140 -22.57 -43.48 4.57
C MET A 140 -21.93 -44.84 4.91
N PRO A 141 -20.60 -44.94 5.04
CA PRO A 141 -19.95 -46.20 5.42
C PRO A 141 -20.29 -46.57 6.87
N ALA A 142 -20.45 -47.87 7.14
CA ALA A 142 -20.68 -48.38 8.49
C ALA A 142 -19.56 -47.96 9.45
N VAL A 143 -19.93 -47.28 10.53
CA VAL A 143 -19.03 -46.74 11.57
C VAL A 143 -19.66 -46.86 12.97
N PRO A 144 -18.87 -46.87 14.05
CA PRO A 144 -19.40 -46.82 15.41
C PRO A 144 -20.19 -45.54 15.69
N GLU A 145 -21.26 -45.68 16.46
CA GLU A 145 -22.10 -44.59 16.98
C GLU A 145 -21.32 -43.56 17.83
N PRO A 146 -21.72 -42.28 17.83
CA PRO A 146 -21.13 -41.26 18.69
C PRO A 146 -21.54 -41.44 20.17
N SER A 147 -20.68 -41.00 21.09
CA SER A 147 -20.89 -41.14 22.54
C SER A 147 -21.47 -39.86 23.15
N GLU A 148 -22.62 -39.92 23.83
CA GLU A 148 -23.19 -38.74 24.51
C GLU A 148 -22.47 -38.33 25.82
N LYS A 149 -21.36 -38.99 26.17
CA LYS A 149 -20.53 -38.61 27.34
C LYS A 149 -19.62 -37.41 26.98
N SER A 150 -20.09 -36.19 27.21
CA SER A 150 -19.33 -34.94 27.00
C SER A 150 -18.04 -34.85 27.83
N ASN A 151 -17.07 -34.04 27.37
CA ASN A 151 -15.74 -33.81 27.96
C ASN A 151 -15.66 -33.85 29.50
N ILE A 152 -14.93 -34.83 30.04
CA ILE A 152 -14.78 -35.13 31.48
C ILE A 152 -14.04 -34.02 32.27
N LEU A 153 -13.38 -33.07 31.59
CA LEU A 153 -12.45 -32.12 32.22
C LEU A 153 -12.76 -30.62 32.00
N GLY A 154 -13.76 -30.25 31.20
CA GLY A 154 -14.15 -28.84 31.00
C GLY A 154 -13.11 -27.90 30.35
N LEU A 155 -12.01 -28.44 29.80
CA LEU A 155 -10.86 -27.67 29.29
C LEU A 155 -10.98 -27.18 27.83
N ASP A 156 -12.12 -27.41 27.16
CA ASP A 156 -12.30 -27.14 25.73
C ASP A 156 -13.34 -26.04 25.46
N ASN A 157 -12.87 -24.90 24.97
CA ASN A 157 -13.68 -23.74 24.57
C ASN A 157 -14.04 -23.72 23.07
N SER A 158 -13.85 -24.82 22.34
CA SER A 158 -14.26 -24.95 20.94
C SER A 158 -15.78 -24.73 20.77
N PRO A 159 -16.24 -23.97 19.75
CA PRO A 159 -17.67 -23.80 19.46
C PRO A 159 -18.34 -25.06 18.88
N PHE A 160 -17.58 -26.13 18.63
CA PHE A 160 -18.08 -27.44 18.18
C PHE A 160 -17.40 -28.60 18.94
N GLU A 161 -18.09 -29.73 19.00
CA GLU A 161 -17.61 -31.03 19.48
C GLU A 161 -17.13 -31.89 18.32
N SER A 162 -16.07 -32.67 18.55
CA SER A 162 -15.52 -33.61 17.59
C SER A 162 -15.12 -34.90 18.31
N GLN A 163 -15.59 -36.05 17.83
CA GLN A 163 -15.20 -37.37 18.34
C GLN A 163 -14.49 -38.14 17.24
N ARG A 164 -13.20 -38.39 17.45
CA ARG A 164 -12.33 -39.08 16.48
C ARG A 164 -12.66 -40.57 16.47
N ILE A 165 -12.76 -41.15 15.28
CA ILE A 165 -12.80 -42.59 15.06
C ILE A 165 -11.39 -43.03 14.62
N HIS A 166 -11.02 -44.27 14.96
CA HIS A 166 -9.76 -44.88 14.52
C HIS A 166 -9.55 -44.72 13.01
N ILE A 167 -8.31 -44.44 12.60
CA ILE A 167 -7.94 -44.25 11.19
C ILE A 167 -8.14 -45.57 10.43
N LEU A 168 -8.98 -45.56 9.40
CA LEU A 168 -9.20 -46.75 8.57
C LEU A 168 -7.88 -47.11 7.90
N ASN A 169 -7.53 -48.40 7.95
CA ASN A 169 -6.29 -48.96 7.42
C ASN A 169 -5.00 -48.31 7.95
N HIS A 170 -4.98 -47.82 9.22
CA HIS A 170 -3.81 -47.18 9.85
C HIS A 170 -2.49 -47.93 9.62
N GLU A 171 -2.52 -49.27 9.67
CA GLU A 171 -1.37 -50.17 9.46
C GLU A 171 -0.92 -50.37 8.01
N SER A 172 -1.61 -49.83 7.02
CA SER A 172 -1.10 -49.86 5.64
C SER A 172 0.16 -48.99 5.52
N ASP A 173 1.18 -49.42 4.78
CA ASP A 173 2.31 -48.56 4.42
C ASP A 173 1.93 -47.52 3.33
N ARG A 174 0.73 -47.64 2.75
CA ARG A 174 0.24 -46.80 1.64
C ARG A 174 -0.71 -45.70 2.16
N PRO A 175 -0.31 -44.42 2.14
CA PRO A 175 -1.11 -43.32 2.70
C PRO A 175 -2.47 -43.12 1.98
N GLN A 176 -2.55 -43.42 0.68
CA GLN A 176 -3.77 -43.30 -0.11
C GLN A 176 -4.82 -44.37 0.21
N ASP A 177 -4.44 -45.47 0.85
CA ASP A 177 -5.35 -46.53 1.27
C ASP A 177 -6.01 -46.21 2.63
N LYS A 178 -5.63 -45.09 3.27
CA LYS A 178 -6.07 -44.68 4.62
C LYS A 178 -7.11 -43.59 4.59
N LYS A 179 -8.02 -43.62 5.56
CA LYS A 179 -9.03 -42.56 5.76
C LYS A 179 -9.11 -42.13 7.21
N THR A 180 -9.21 -40.82 7.45
CA THR A 180 -9.44 -40.30 8.80
C THR A 180 -10.92 -39.97 8.98
N ARG A 181 -11.47 -40.31 10.14
CA ARG A 181 -12.91 -40.36 10.38
C ARG A 181 -13.23 -39.69 11.72
N GLN A 182 -14.29 -38.88 11.76
CA GLN A 182 -14.74 -38.24 13.01
C GLN A 182 -16.23 -37.87 12.94
N TRP A 183 -16.93 -38.00 14.06
CA TRP A 183 -18.22 -37.35 14.31
C TRP A 183 -18.00 -35.90 14.71
N ILE A 184 -18.89 -34.99 14.30
CA ILE A 184 -18.79 -33.55 14.57
C ILE A 184 -20.17 -32.91 14.75
N LYS A 185 -20.32 -31.98 15.71
CA LYS A 185 -21.56 -31.19 15.93
C LYS A 185 -21.26 -29.84 16.59
N ALA A 186 -22.08 -28.82 16.35
CA ALA A 186 -22.00 -27.54 17.07
C ALA A 186 -22.29 -27.71 18.58
N ARG A 187 -21.69 -26.86 19.43
CA ARG A 187 -21.99 -26.85 20.87
C ARG A 187 -23.24 -26.03 21.19
N GLY A 188 -24.19 -26.69 21.84
CA GLY A 188 -25.50 -26.12 22.17
C GLY A 188 -26.43 -26.09 20.96
N LYS A 189 -27.73 -25.89 21.22
CA LYS A 189 -28.74 -25.86 20.16
C LYS A 189 -28.62 -24.56 19.36
N ILE A 190 -28.63 -24.66 18.03
CA ILE A 190 -28.65 -23.50 17.12
C ILE A 190 -30.03 -22.83 17.22
N SER A 191 -30.05 -21.50 17.31
CA SER A 191 -31.26 -20.74 17.61
C SER A 191 -32.31 -20.85 16.49
N PRO A 192 -33.63 -20.86 16.81
CA PRO A 192 -34.69 -20.82 15.81
C PRO A 192 -34.61 -19.59 14.88
N SER A 193 -34.07 -18.48 15.39
CA SER A 193 -33.85 -17.24 14.66
C SER A 193 -32.62 -17.26 13.72
N GLY A 194 -31.62 -18.10 14.01
CA GLY A 194 -30.52 -18.39 13.07
C GLY A 194 -30.97 -19.29 11.91
N GLY A 195 -31.96 -20.14 12.16
CA GLY A 195 -32.64 -20.94 11.15
C GLY A 195 -31.68 -21.82 10.33
N HIS A 196 -32.07 -22.09 9.08
CA HIS A 196 -31.27 -22.95 8.21
C HIS A 196 -29.92 -22.31 7.78
N GLN A 197 -29.88 -21.00 7.59
CA GLN A 197 -28.65 -20.27 7.23
C GLN A 197 -27.55 -20.40 8.30
N ALA A 198 -27.93 -20.49 9.59
CA ALA A 198 -26.98 -20.75 10.68
C ALA A 198 -26.42 -22.18 10.64
N HIS A 199 -27.24 -23.18 10.30
CA HIS A 199 -26.76 -24.57 10.12
C HIS A 199 -25.78 -24.70 8.94
N LEU A 200 -26.04 -24.04 7.79
CA LEU A 200 -25.09 -23.97 6.68
C LEU A 200 -23.76 -23.31 7.07
N SER A 201 -23.84 -22.18 7.79
CA SER A 201 -22.64 -21.46 8.25
C SER A 201 -21.85 -22.28 9.28
N ALA A 202 -22.53 -23.01 10.16
CA ALA A 202 -21.89 -23.94 11.10
C ALA A 202 -21.21 -25.12 10.40
N LEU A 203 -21.84 -25.71 9.37
CA LEU A 203 -21.22 -26.75 8.54
C LEU A 203 -19.94 -26.23 7.85
N ALA A 204 -20.01 -25.04 7.24
CA ALA A 204 -18.87 -24.41 6.56
C ALA A 204 -17.75 -23.93 7.51
N TYR A 205 -18.03 -23.82 8.81
CA TYR A 205 -17.01 -23.61 9.84
C TYR A 205 -16.34 -24.93 10.23
N MET A 206 -17.13 -26.00 10.34
CA MET A 206 -16.67 -27.33 10.74
C MET A 206 -16.00 -28.12 9.61
N SER A 207 -16.21 -27.77 8.33
CA SER A 207 -15.57 -28.41 7.18
C SER A 207 -14.05 -28.23 7.13
N ASP A 208 -13.50 -27.17 7.73
CA ASP A 208 -12.06 -26.93 7.86
C ASP A 208 -11.46 -27.60 9.12
N SER A 209 -12.24 -28.40 9.86
CA SER A 209 -11.82 -29.03 11.11
C SER A 209 -10.84 -30.18 10.89
N TRP A 210 -9.55 -29.88 11.02
CA TRP A 210 -8.43 -30.80 10.81
C TRP A 210 -8.25 -31.31 9.38
N PHE A 211 -8.93 -30.72 8.39
CA PHE A 211 -9.06 -31.23 7.02
C PHE A 211 -7.71 -31.44 6.30
N ILE A 212 -6.91 -30.39 6.03
CA ILE A 212 -5.51 -30.53 5.54
C ILE A 212 -4.60 -31.33 6.49
N GLY A 213 -4.97 -31.45 7.77
CA GLY A 213 -4.31 -32.32 8.76
C GLY A 213 -4.45 -33.83 8.47
N THR A 214 -5.33 -34.22 7.55
CA THR A 214 -5.42 -35.60 7.02
C THR A 214 -4.09 -36.04 6.42
N VAL A 215 -3.37 -35.15 5.70
CA VAL A 215 -2.06 -35.46 5.11
C VAL A 215 -1.05 -35.85 6.19
N SER A 216 -0.97 -35.10 7.30
CA SER A 216 -0.09 -35.48 8.43
C SER A 216 -0.45 -36.83 9.04
N ARG A 217 -1.74 -37.15 9.17
CA ARG A 217 -2.23 -38.39 9.79
C ARG A 217 -1.96 -39.62 8.93
N VAL A 218 -2.29 -39.59 7.64
CA VAL A 218 -2.11 -40.76 6.76
C VAL A 218 -0.62 -41.09 6.53
N HIS A 219 0.25 -40.08 6.59
CA HIS A 219 1.71 -40.22 6.54
C HIS A 219 2.40 -40.41 7.92
N ARG A 220 1.66 -40.56 9.03
CA ARG A 220 2.19 -40.75 10.41
C ARG A 220 3.22 -39.67 10.84
N LEU A 221 2.98 -38.40 10.44
CA LEU A 221 3.87 -37.25 10.64
C LEU A 221 3.57 -36.48 11.94
N TRP A 222 4.62 -36.09 12.68
CA TRP A 222 4.47 -35.32 13.92
C TRP A 222 4.10 -33.87 13.64
N LYS A 223 2.96 -33.40 14.15
CA LYS A 223 2.44 -32.05 13.88
C LYS A 223 2.87 -30.98 14.89
N PHE A 224 3.36 -31.37 16.07
CA PHE A 224 3.79 -30.46 17.13
C PHE A 224 5.18 -30.84 17.63
N SER A 225 6.02 -29.83 17.88
CA SER A 225 7.33 -29.99 18.52
C SER A 225 7.15 -30.39 19.98
N THR A 226 7.89 -31.40 20.46
CA THR A 226 7.87 -31.84 21.86
C THR A 226 8.41 -30.79 22.83
N ALA A 227 9.20 -29.84 22.33
CA ALA A 227 9.77 -28.73 23.08
C ALA A 227 9.48 -27.36 22.43
N ASP A 228 9.53 -26.31 23.25
CA ASP A 228 9.43 -24.91 22.83
C ASP A 228 10.73 -24.39 22.17
N LYS A 229 10.78 -23.07 21.88
CA LYS A 229 11.92 -22.44 21.21
C LYS A 229 13.20 -22.41 22.07
N ASP A 230 13.07 -22.54 23.39
CA ASP A 230 14.17 -22.50 24.35
C ASP A 230 14.55 -23.92 24.83
N GLY A 231 13.94 -24.96 24.24
CA GLY A 231 14.23 -26.37 24.52
C GLY A 231 13.51 -26.95 25.73
N LYS A 232 12.53 -26.24 26.32
CA LYS A 232 11.72 -26.79 27.43
C LYS A 232 10.61 -27.69 26.89
N PRO A 233 10.26 -28.80 27.56
CA PRO A 233 9.14 -29.65 27.14
C PRO A 233 7.84 -28.84 27.10
N ALA A 234 7.03 -29.03 26.06
CA ALA A 234 5.82 -28.25 25.80
C ALA A 234 4.65 -28.55 26.78
N MET A 235 4.82 -29.53 27.67
CA MET A 235 3.92 -29.81 28.80
C MET A 235 4.73 -30.02 30.08
N ASP A 236 4.15 -29.60 31.20
CA ASP A 236 4.67 -29.89 32.54
C ASP A 236 4.57 -31.39 32.85
N ASN A 237 5.55 -31.91 33.60
CA ASN A 237 5.61 -33.31 34.01
C ASN A 237 4.37 -33.72 34.83
N SER A 238 3.81 -32.82 35.66
CA SER A 238 2.59 -33.12 36.43
C SER A 238 1.32 -33.26 35.56
N VAL A 239 1.36 -32.78 34.31
CA VAL A 239 0.30 -32.95 33.31
C VAL A 239 0.54 -34.25 32.51
N LEU A 240 1.79 -34.54 32.16
CA LEU A 240 2.18 -35.77 31.46
C LEU A 240 1.84 -37.03 32.27
N GLU A 241 2.04 -37.04 33.59
CA GLU A 241 1.62 -38.17 34.44
C GLU A 241 0.09 -38.33 34.48
N LYS A 242 -0.68 -37.23 34.51
CA LYS A 242 -2.15 -37.29 34.48
C LYS A 242 -2.65 -37.89 33.16
N LEU A 243 -2.06 -37.49 32.03
CA LEU A 243 -2.39 -38.04 30.71
C LEU A 243 -2.03 -39.53 30.60
N ARG A 244 -0.89 -39.95 31.15
CA ARG A 244 -0.49 -41.37 31.22
C ARG A 244 -1.46 -42.25 32.01
N ASN A 245 -2.17 -41.68 32.99
CA ASN A 245 -3.10 -42.39 33.87
C ASN A 245 -4.58 -42.28 33.44
N MET A 246 -4.92 -41.47 32.42
CA MET A 246 -6.23 -41.52 31.75
C MET A 246 -6.31 -42.71 30.82
N ASP A 247 -7.50 -43.27 30.57
CA ASP A 247 -7.73 -44.33 29.60
C ASP A 247 -7.63 -43.83 28.13
N ASP A 248 -7.49 -44.75 27.17
CA ASP A 248 -7.33 -44.40 25.76
C ASP A 248 -8.59 -43.78 25.14
N GLU A 249 -9.79 -44.13 25.62
CA GLU A 249 -11.05 -43.59 25.09
C GLU A 249 -11.19 -42.12 25.50
N THR A 250 -10.81 -41.78 26.73
CA THR A 250 -10.68 -40.41 27.22
C THR A 250 -9.60 -39.65 26.45
N LEU A 251 -8.41 -40.23 26.23
CA LEU A 251 -7.35 -39.56 25.47
C LEU A 251 -7.76 -39.27 24.02
N ARG A 252 -8.41 -40.20 23.31
CA ARG A 252 -8.89 -40.01 21.91
C ARG A 252 -9.86 -38.84 21.75
N ARG A 253 -10.53 -38.44 22.83
CA ARG A 253 -11.45 -37.28 22.89
C ARG A 253 -10.72 -35.95 23.16
N MET A 254 -9.46 -35.96 23.58
CA MET A 254 -8.69 -34.74 23.86
C MET A 254 -8.14 -34.11 22.58
N GLN A 255 -8.29 -32.79 22.44
CA GLN A 255 -7.86 -32.07 21.25
C GLN A 255 -6.34 -32.14 21.08
N GLY A 256 -5.89 -32.79 20.02
CA GLY A 256 -4.45 -32.96 19.69
C GLY A 256 -3.92 -34.38 19.89
N MET A 257 -4.61 -35.24 20.64
CA MET A 257 -4.25 -36.65 20.80
C MET A 257 -4.77 -37.47 19.62
N ASP A 258 -3.87 -38.04 18.83
CA ASP A 258 -4.16 -39.10 17.86
C ASP A 258 -3.49 -40.42 18.30
N GLU A 259 -3.76 -41.51 17.58
CA GLU A 259 -3.27 -42.86 17.95
C GLU A 259 -1.74 -42.90 18.09
N ASP A 260 -1.01 -42.16 17.24
CA ASP A 260 0.45 -42.10 17.27
C ASP A 260 0.97 -41.39 18.53
N VAL A 261 0.30 -40.31 18.97
CA VAL A 261 0.59 -39.62 20.24
C VAL A 261 0.19 -40.48 21.46
N ILE A 262 -0.92 -41.22 21.39
CA ILE A 262 -1.38 -42.10 22.47
C ILE A 262 -0.43 -43.30 22.62
N GLU A 263 -0.02 -43.94 21.53
CA GLU A 263 1.03 -44.96 21.51
C GLU A 263 2.33 -44.42 22.13
N SER A 264 2.73 -43.20 21.79
CA SER A 264 3.91 -42.53 22.36
C SER A 264 3.75 -42.23 23.86
N LEU A 265 2.55 -41.95 24.36
CA LEU A 265 2.28 -41.73 25.78
C LEU A 265 2.34 -43.04 26.60
N ARG A 266 1.82 -44.14 26.03
CA ARG A 266 1.75 -45.46 26.70
C ARG A 266 3.06 -46.25 26.69
N SER A 267 3.83 -46.17 25.61
CA SER A 267 4.95 -47.08 25.36
C SER A 267 6.16 -46.95 26.30
N MET A 268 6.26 -45.86 27.08
CA MET A 268 7.39 -45.54 27.99
C MET A 268 8.80 -45.64 27.37
N ARG A 269 8.92 -45.57 26.05
CA ARG A 269 10.21 -45.49 25.34
C ARG A 269 10.75 -44.07 25.41
N ASP A 270 12.07 -43.92 25.41
CA ASP A 270 12.69 -42.61 25.34
C ASP A 270 12.40 -41.97 23.97
N ILE A 271 11.63 -40.88 23.99
CA ILE A 271 11.29 -40.04 22.83
C ILE A 271 12.51 -39.37 22.19
N ASN A 272 13.70 -39.48 22.79
CA ASN A 272 14.98 -39.07 22.22
C ASN A 272 15.76 -40.21 21.56
N SER A 273 15.28 -41.46 21.61
CA SER A 273 15.96 -42.61 21.00
C SER A 273 16.24 -42.36 19.50
N PRO A 274 17.50 -42.41 19.03
CA PRO A 274 17.84 -42.02 17.66
C PRO A 274 17.17 -42.86 16.58
N GLU A 275 16.83 -44.11 16.88
CA GLU A 275 16.41 -45.12 15.90
C GLU A 275 14.97 -44.97 15.39
N GLN A 276 14.13 -44.12 16.03
CA GLN A 276 12.69 -44.01 15.72
C GLN A 276 12.16 -42.56 15.61
N ARG A 277 13.01 -41.59 15.20
CA ARG A 277 12.55 -40.21 14.92
C ARG A 277 11.64 -40.16 13.68
N ARG A 278 10.32 -40.21 13.88
CA ARG A 278 9.31 -39.92 12.85
C ARG A 278 9.47 -38.47 12.34
N PRO A 279 9.18 -38.15 11.06
CA PRO A 279 9.38 -36.80 10.55
C PRO A 279 8.35 -35.80 11.11
N GLU A 280 8.84 -34.62 11.53
CA GLU A 280 8.01 -33.51 11.99
C GLU A 280 7.55 -32.61 10.82
N VAL A 281 6.37 -31.99 10.94
CA VAL A 281 5.84 -30.98 10.02
C VAL A 281 6.39 -29.59 10.40
N GLY A 282 7.14 -28.98 9.48
CA GLY A 282 7.70 -27.63 9.65
C GLY A 282 6.77 -26.50 9.14
N MET A 283 5.86 -26.80 8.21
CA MET A 283 4.84 -25.87 7.74
C MET A 283 3.60 -26.61 7.21
N MET A 284 2.42 -26.21 7.67
CA MET A 284 1.13 -26.66 7.16
C MET A 284 0.17 -25.47 7.08
N VAL A 285 -0.32 -25.13 5.88
CA VAL A 285 -1.32 -24.06 5.63
C VAL A 285 -2.18 -24.43 4.43
N SER A 286 -3.49 -24.16 4.50
CA SER A 286 -4.41 -24.33 3.37
C SER A 286 -4.15 -23.27 2.28
N LEU A 287 -4.35 -23.64 1.01
CA LEU A 287 -4.28 -22.75 -0.16
C LEU A 287 -5.68 -22.46 -0.70
N ASP A 288 -6.55 -23.46 -0.71
CA ASP A 288 -7.97 -23.34 -1.08
C ASP A 288 -8.90 -24.05 -0.09
N HIS A 289 -10.20 -23.90 -0.32
CA HIS A 289 -11.24 -24.75 0.25
C HIS A 289 -12.50 -24.67 -0.64
N THR A 290 -12.98 -25.79 -1.16
CA THR A 290 -14.26 -25.86 -1.90
C THR A 290 -15.26 -26.70 -1.13
N ILE A 291 -16.52 -26.26 -1.08
CA ILE A 291 -17.65 -26.99 -0.51
C ILE A 291 -18.76 -27.08 -1.57
N TYR A 292 -19.25 -28.30 -1.80
CA TYR A 292 -20.52 -28.57 -2.47
C TYR A 292 -21.54 -28.99 -1.41
N PHE A 293 -22.73 -28.38 -1.44
CA PHE A 293 -23.84 -28.66 -0.53
C PHE A 293 -24.94 -29.39 -1.30
N HIS A 294 -25.31 -30.59 -0.86
CA HIS A 294 -26.20 -31.48 -1.62
C HIS A 294 -27.64 -31.41 -1.10
N SER A 295 -27.83 -31.75 0.17
CA SER A 295 -29.10 -31.62 0.89
C SER A 295 -29.04 -30.47 1.89
N PRO A 296 -29.04 -29.18 1.46
CA PRO A 296 -28.89 -28.05 2.37
C PRO A 296 -29.99 -28.08 3.44
N ARG A 297 -31.28 -28.02 3.07
CA ARG A 297 -32.37 -27.87 4.05
C ARG A 297 -32.63 -29.09 4.94
N ASN A 298 -32.01 -30.25 4.69
CA ASN A 298 -32.33 -31.52 5.36
C ASN A 298 -31.35 -31.93 6.47
N PHE A 299 -30.60 -30.99 7.07
CA PHE A 299 -29.70 -31.31 8.18
C PHE A 299 -29.67 -30.26 9.29
N ARG A 300 -29.19 -30.69 10.46
CA ARG A 300 -28.99 -29.87 11.64
C ARG A 300 -27.53 -29.93 12.12
N ALA A 301 -26.82 -28.82 12.00
CA ALA A 301 -25.40 -28.73 12.37
C ALA A 301 -25.11 -28.88 13.88
N ASP A 302 -26.13 -28.84 14.74
CA ASP A 302 -26.05 -29.11 16.19
C ASP A 302 -26.41 -30.57 16.56
N GLU A 303 -26.71 -31.40 15.56
CA GLU A 303 -26.81 -32.85 15.67
C GLU A 303 -25.54 -33.51 15.11
N TRP A 304 -25.32 -34.78 15.43
CA TRP A 304 -24.09 -35.48 15.02
C TRP A 304 -24.04 -35.70 13.50
N MET A 305 -23.02 -35.13 12.87
CA MET A 305 -22.68 -35.40 11.47
C MET A 305 -21.43 -36.27 11.41
N PHE A 306 -21.43 -37.30 10.56
CA PHE A 306 -20.25 -38.11 10.30
C PHE A 306 -19.40 -37.45 9.22
N THR A 307 -18.08 -37.52 9.36
CA THR A 307 -17.14 -37.04 8.33
C THR A 307 -16.05 -38.06 8.04
N GLU A 308 -15.82 -38.30 6.76
CA GLU A 308 -14.71 -39.12 6.23
C GLU A 308 -13.80 -38.25 5.36
N MET A 309 -12.49 -38.30 5.61
CA MET A 309 -11.46 -37.56 4.88
C MET A 309 -10.40 -38.51 4.31
N GLU A 310 -10.05 -38.32 3.04
CA GLU A 310 -9.05 -39.11 2.30
C GLU A 310 -8.07 -38.18 1.55
N SER A 311 -6.81 -38.59 1.41
CA SER A 311 -5.72 -37.78 0.85
C SER A 311 -5.19 -38.42 -0.43
N PRO A 312 -5.82 -38.19 -1.60
CA PRO A 312 -5.46 -38.88 -2.86
C PRO A 312 -4.05 -38.55 -3.36
N TRP A 313 -3.47 -37.40 -2.99
CA TRP A 313 -2.14 -37.00 -3.45
C TRP A 313 -1.42 -36.07 -2.45
N ALA A 314 -0.11 -36.26 -2.31
CA ALA A 314 0.80 -35.33 -1.67
C ALA A 314 2.18 -35.37 -2.34
N GLY A 315 2.78 -34.20 -2.59
CA GLY A 315 4.01 -34.04 -3.37
C GLY A 315 4.40 -32.56 -3.49
N ASP A 316 5.63 -32.26 -3.90
CA ASP A 316 6.15 -30.89 -4.11
C ASP A 316 5.97 -29.90 -2.94
N GLY A 317 5.83 -30.43 -1.72
CA GLY A 317 5.53 -29.65 -0.51
C GLY A 317 4.07 -29.17 -0.43
N ARG A 318 3.15 -29.84 -1.11
CA ARG A 318 1.68 -29.68 -1.08
C ARG A 318 0.98 -31.02 -0.79
N GLY A 319 -0.30 -30.97 -0.47
CA GLY A 319 -1.18 -32.13 -0.39
C GLY A 319 -2.64 -31.76 -0.65
N LEU A 320 -3.37 -32.68 -1.26
CA LEU A 320 -4.79 -32.55 -1.63
C LEU A 320 -5.62 -33.49 -0.76
N VAL A 321 -6.71 -32.99 -0.18
CA VAL A 321 -7.63 -33.76 0.67
C VAL A 321 -9.07 -33.62 0.16
N LEU A 322 -9.81 -34.72 0.20
CA LEU A 322 -11.24 -34.82 -0.09
C LEU A 322 -12.01 -35.19 1.18
N GLN A 323 -13.20 -34.63 1.38
CA GLN A 323 -14.07 -34.92 2.53
C GLN A 323 -15.51 -35.16 2.08
N ARG A 324 -16.18 -36.13 2.71
CA ARG A 324 -17.64 -36.31 2.64
C ARG A 324 -18.23 -36.11 4.04
N MET A 325 -19.36 -35.41 4.11
CA MET A 325 -20.08 -35.13 5.36
C MET A 325 -21.50 -35.69 5.27
N PHE A 326 -21.94 -36.41 6.28
CA PHE A 326 -23.22 -37.10 6.33
C PHE A 326 -24.01 -36.73 7.59
N THR A 327 -25.34 -36.79 7.55
CA THR A 327 -26.18 -36.84 8.77
C THR A 327 -25.92 -38.15 9.54
N LYS A 328 -26.37 -38.22 10.79
CA LYS A 328 -26.33 -39.47 11.57
C LYS A 328 -27.05 -40.63 10.86
N ASP A 329 -28.17 -40.34 10.20
CA ASP A 329 -28.99 -41.35 9.51
C ASP A 329 -28.47 -41.69 8.10
N GLY A 330 -27.34 -41.12 7.69
CA GLY A 330 -26.55 -41.53 6.52
C GLY A 330 -26.71 -40.67 5.26
N GLU A 331 -27.45 -39.58 5.30
CA GLU A 331 -27.65 -38.68 4.15
C GLU A 331 -26.42 -37.80 3.89
N LEU A 332 -25.92 -37.79 2.65
CA LEU A 332 -24.75 -36.99 2.24
C LEU A 332 -25.11 -35.49 2.14
N VAL A 333 -24.73 -34.70 3.14
CA VAL A 333 -25.07 -33.26 3.20
C VAL A 333 -24.07 -32.36 2.46
N ALA A 334 -22.79 -32.73 2.44
CA ALA A 334 -21.74 -31.95 1.80
C ALA A 334 -20.56 -32.78 1.30
N THR A 335 -19.82 -32.22 0.35
CA THR A 335 -18.52 -32.75 -0.12
C THR A 335 -17.53 -31.61 -0.27
N CYS A 336 -16.35 -31.75 0.34
CA CYS A 336 -15.34 -30.69 0.39
C CYS A 336 -14.02 -31.13 -0.27
N VAL A 337 -13.26 -30.16 -0.76
CA VAL A 337 -11.93 -30.33 -1.37
C VAL A 337 -11.00 -29.24 -0.81
N GLN A 338 -9.76 -29.58 -0.47
CA GLN A 338 -8.76 -28.63 0.01
C GLN A 338 -7.35 -29.02 -0.43
N GLU A 339 -6.67 -28.15 -1.18
CA GLU A 339 -5.21 -28.15 -1.28
C GLU A 339 -4.58 -27.33 -0.15
N GLY A 340 -3.43 -27.77 0.36
CA GLY A 340 -2.58 -26.98 1.24
C GLY A 340 -1.09 -27.28 1.07
N VAL A 341 -0.25 -26.34 1.48
CA VAL A 341 1.20 -26.54 1.64
C VAL A 341 1.42 -27.47 2.83
N VAL A 342 2.21 -28.54 2.64
CA VAL A 342 2.63 -29.47 3.69
C VAL A 342 4.13 -29.75 3.52
N ARG A 343 4.94 -29.29 4.46
CA ARG A 343 6.41 -29.39 4.42
C ARG A 343 6.98 -29.85 5.75
N LEU A 344 8.02 -30.67 5.71
CA LEU A 344 8.70 -31.23 6.88
C LEU A 344 9.70 -30.24 7.52
N LYS A 345 10.06 -30.50 8.77
CA LYS A 345 11.08 -29.81 9.57
C LYS A 345 12.44 -30.49 9.32
N GLU A 346 13.43 -29.77 8.80
CA GLU A 346 14.78 -30.36 8.57
C GLU A 346 15.44 -30.71 9.92
N SER A 347 16.04 -31.90 10.02
CA SER A 347 16.67 -32.38 11.26
C SER A 347 18.00 -31.67 11.54
N SER A 348 18.19 -31.19 12.77
CA SER A 348 19.30 -30.34 13.16
C SER A 348 20.63 -31.09 13.38
N THR A 349 21.35 -31.39 12.30
CA THR A 349 22.82 -31.38 12.37
C THR A 349 23.30 -29.92 12.30
N ALA A 350 24.33 -29.58 13.08
CA ALA A 350 24.59 -28.19 13.44
C ALA A 350 25.00 -27.30 12.25
N LYS A 351 24.14 -26.35 11.90
CA LYS A 351 24.51 -25.11 11.21
C LYS A 351 24.23 -23.91 12.09
N VAL A 352 25.28 -23.44 12.78
CA VAL A 352 25.57 -21.99 12.88
C VAL A 352 25.28 -21.36 11.52
N VAL A 353 24.69 -20.16 11.44
CA VAL A 353 24.19 -19.55 10.18
C VAL A 353 25.26 -19.59 9.09
N SER A 354 25.15 -20.66 8.32
CA SER A 354 26.06 -21.11 7.30
C SER A 354 25.11 -21.38 6.17
N SER A 355 25.07 -20.42 5.25
CA SER A 355 24.49 -20.59 3.94
C SER A 355 24.66 -22.04 3.46
N LYS A 356 23.60 -22.64 2.91
CA LYS A 356 23.82 -23.60 1.81
C LYS A 356 24.36 -22.74 0.65
N LEU A 357 25.61 -22.31 0.78
CA LEU A 357 26.43 -21.84 -0.34
C LEU A 357 26.24 -22.90 -1.40
N LEU A 358 25.66 -22.48 -2.52
CA LEU A 358 25.66 -23.27 -3.74
C LEU A 358 27.08 -23.84 -3.90
N LYS A 359 27.21 -25.14 -4.23
CA LYS A 359 28.51 -25.80 -4.32
C LYS A 359 29.33 -25.20 -5.46
N GLU A 360 30.10 -24.17 -5.12
CA GLU A 360 31.05 -23.47 -5.98
C GLU A 360 30.51 -23.02 -7.36
N PRO A 361 29.28 -22.47 -7.50
CA PRO A 361 28.74 -22.07 -8.79
C PRO A 361 29.56 -20.96 -9.45
N TRP A 362 30.34 -20.20 -8.66
CA TRP A 362 31.29 -19.20 -9.17
C TRP A 362 32.30 -19.81 -10.14
N LYS A 363 32.58 -21.12 -10.07
CA LYS A 363 33.41 -21.84 -11.05
C LYS A 363 32.79 -21.89 -12.46
N LYS A 364 31.50 -21.56 -12.64
CA LYS A 364 30.87 -21.41 -13.96
C LYS A 364 31.12 -20.06 -14.61
N TYR A 365 31.50 -19.04 -13.82
CA TYR A 365 31.58 -17.66 -14.27
C TYR A 365 33.06 -17.22 -14.24
N PRO A 366 33.75 -17.12 -15.39
CA PRO A 366 35.12 -16.65 -15.41
C PRO A 366 35.20 -15.21 -14.91
N LYS A 367 36.33 -14.84 -14.30
CA LYS A 367 36.59 -13.43 -13.98
C LYS A 367 36.81 -12.68 -15.30
N PHE A 368 36.07 -11.59 -15.52
CA PHE A 368 36.34 -10.64 -16.60
C PHE A 368 37.79 -10.15 -16.54
N GLN A 369 38.45 -10.05 -17.69
CA GLN A 369 39.82 -9.53 -17.81
C GLN A 369 39.77 -8.07 -18.29
N PRO A 370 40.10 -7.08 -17.43
CA PRO A 370 40.16 -5.68 -17.86
C PRO A 370 41.31 -5.46 -18.84
N LEU A 371 41.17 -4.44 -19.70
CA LEU A 371 42.29 -3.90 -20.48
C LEU A 371 43.38 -3.36 -19.56
N ASP A 372 44.64 -3.61 -19.91
CA ASP A 372 45.78 -2.97 -19.25
C ASP A 372 46.00 -1.56 -19.80
N LEU A 373 45.24 -0.61 -19.26
CA LEU A 373 45.33 0.82 -19.58
C LEU A 373 45.95 1.60 -18.41
N PRO A 374 47.27 1.46 -18.14
CA PRO A 374 47.91 2.06 -16.97
C PRO A 374 47.86 3.60 -16.99
N ASN A 375 47.83 4.18 -18.19
CA ASN A 375 47.80 5.63 -18.42
C ASN A 375 46.39 6.17 -18.74
N ARG A 376 45.31 5.53 -18.24
CA ARG A 376 43.93 6.06 -18.32
C ARG A 376 43.86 7.52 -17.83
N GLN A 377 43.05 8.37 -18.48
CA GLN A 377 42.88 9.79 -18.14
C GLN A 377 41.46 10.14 -17.71
N TRP A 378 40.46 9.28 -17.97
CA TRP A 378 39.09 9.52 -17.50
C TRP A 378 38.95 9.78 -15.99
N PRO A 379 39.75 9.21 -15.05
CA PRO A 379 39.60 9.49 -13.61
C PRO A 379 40.02 10.91 -13.19
N SER A 380 40.63 11.68 -14.09
CA SER A 380 41.10 13.05 -13.84
C SER A 380 40.33 14.10 -14.63
N LYS A 381 39.23 13.71 -15.29
CA LYS A 381 38.34 14.60 -16.04
C LYS A 381 37.02 14.79 -15.29
N THR A 382 36.26 15.78 -15.74
CA THR A 382 34.91 16.11 -15.25
C THR A 382 34.02 16.41 -16.46
N ILE A 383 32.71 16.23 -16.34
CA ILE A 383 31.77 16.54 -17.41
C ILE A 383 31.37 18.02 -17.27
N ASP A 384 31.61 18.81 -18.32
CA ASP A 384 31.40 20.27 -18.37
C ASP A 384 30.32 20.70 -19.38
N LYS A 385 29.86 19.76 -20.22
CA LYS A 385 28.83 19.94 -21.25
C LYS A 385 27.91 18.72 -21.29
N ALA A 386 26.68 18.89 -21.78
CA ALA A 386 25.81 17.77 -22.10
C ALA A 386 26.36 16.96 -23.31
N PRO A 387 26.15 15.63 -23.35
CA PRO A 387 26.37 14.82 -24.55
C PRO A 387 25.28 15.09 -25.60
N ARG A 388 25.43 14.54 -26.80
CA ARG A 388 24.27 14.30 -27.68
C ARG A 388 23.36 13.25 -27.01
N TRP A 389 22.07 13.52 -26.92
CA TRP A 389 21.10 12.60 -26.34
C TRP A 389 20.28 11.89 -27.41
N LEU A 390 20.18 10.56 -27.31
CA LEU A 390 19.13 9.78 -27.95
C LEU A 390 18.23 9.11 -26.91
N SER A 391 16.92 9.18 -27.16
CA SER A 391 15.91 8.32 -26.52
C SER A 391 15.60 7.12 -27.40
N THR A 392 15.70 5.91 -26.85
CA THR A 392 15.24 4.64 -27.48
C THR A 392 13.98 4.09 -26.79
N ASP A 393 13.23 4.93 -26.06
CA ASP A 393 11.99 4.54 -25.38
C ASP A 393 10.95 3.89 -26.31
N LEU A 394 10.89 4.35 -27.56
CA LEU A 394 9.96 3.87 -28.58
C LEU A 394 10.41 2.60 -29.31
N ARG A 395 11.68 2.19 -29.16
CA ARG A 395 12.25 0.97 -29.74
C ARG A 395 12.72 0.01 -28.65
N ASP A 396 13.86 0.25 -27.99
CA ASP A 396 14.37 -0.66 -26.95
C ASP A 396 13.47 -0.70 -25.71
N GLY A 397 13.01 0.48 -25.25
CA GLY A 397 12.05 0.57 -24.15
C GLY A 397 10.68 -0.03 -24.48
N ASN A 398 10.28 -0.05 -25.74
CA ASN A 398 8.98 -0.60 -26.17
C ASN A 398 9.00 -2.12 -26.35
N GLN A 399 10.12 -2.70 -26.83
CA GLN A 399 10.20 -4.15 -27.06
C GLN A 399 10.30 -4.96 -25.77
N SER A 400 10.78 -4.36 -24.67
CA SER A 400 10.87 -4.99 -23.36
C SER A 400 9.58 -4.99 -22.55
N LEU A 401 8.48 -4.44 -23.09
CA LEU A 401 7.19 -4.38 -22.41
C LEU A 401 6.41 -5.68 -22.58
N VAL A 402 5.81 -6.18 -21.49
CA VAL A 402 4.89 -7.34 -21.53
C VAL A 402 3.70 -7.06 -22.46
N ASP A 403 3.17 -5.84 -22.40
CA ASP A 403 2.20 -5.29 -23.33
C ASP A 403 2.84 -4.08 -24.05
N PRO A 404 3.29 -4.20 -25.31
CA PRO A 404 3.86 -3.08 -26.07
C PRO A 404 2.94 -1.86 -26.20
N MET A 405 3.51 -0.70 -26.54
CA MET A 405 2.74 0.53 -26.76
C MET A 405 1.83 0.41 -27.99
N ASP A 406 0.58 0.86 -27.88
CA ASP A 406 -0.26 1.13 -29.03
C ASP A 406 0.23 2.35 -29.84
N GLY A 407 -0.30 2.53 -31.06
CA GLY A 407 0.14 3.59 -31.97
C GLY A 407 -0.08 5.02 -31.45
N ASP A 408 -1.03 5.24 -30.53
CA ASP A 408 -1.28 6.55 -29.92
C ASP A 408 -0.53 6.71 -28.58
N GLN A 409 -0.22 5.62 -27.87
CA GLN A 409 0.79 5.63 -26.80
C GLN A 409 2.15 6.04 -27.38
N LYS A 410 2.62 5.38 -28.45
CA LYS A 410 3.83 5.78 -29.17
C LYS A 410 3.79 7.24 -29.65
N TRP A 411 2.65 7.69 -30.18
CA TRP A 411 2.46 9.09 -30.61
C TRP A 411 2.64 10.10 -29.47
N ARG A 412 1.97 9.88 -28.32
CA ARG A 412 2.05 10.76 -27.14
C ARG A 412 3.47 10.76 -26.56
N TYR A 413 4.15 9.62 -26.53
CA TYR A 413 5.53 9.51 -26.07
C TYR A 413 6.50 10.26 -27.00
N PHE A 414 6.35 10.13 -28.32
CA PHE A 414 7.14 10.91 -29.29
C PHE A 414 6.95 12.42 -29.10
N GLN A 415 5.70 12.89 -28.98
CA GLN A 415 5.40 14.30 -28.73
C GLN A 415 5.97 14.80 -27.39
N MET A 416 5.98 13.95 -26.36
CA MET A 416 6.67 14.25 -25.09
C MET A 416 8.18 14.40 -25.31
N LEU A 417 8.85 13.45 -25.92
CA LEU A 417 10.31 13.49 -26.15
C LEU A 417 10.73 14.74 -26.93
N VAL A 418 9.98 15.10 -27.98
CA VAL A 418 10.17 16.34 -28.74
C VAL A 418 9.99 17.58 -27.84
N LYS A 419 8.97 17.61 -26.98
CA LYS A 419 8.73 18.70 -26.03
C LYS A 419 9.86 18.83 -24.98
N LEU A 420 10.37 17.70 -24.48
CA LEU A 420 11.48 17.66 -23.52
C LEU A 420 12.79 18.18 -24.14
N GLY A 421 12.92 18.16 -25.46
CA GLY A 421 14.06 18.73 -26.19
C GLY A 421 14.95 17.70 -26.91
N TYR A 422 14.61 16.40 -26.88
CA TYR A 422 15.40 15.37 -27.57
C TYR A 422 15.47 15.63 -29.09
N LYS A 423 16.68 15.56 -29.64
CA LYS A 423 16.96 15.81 -31.07
C LYS A 423 17.28 14.56 -31.87
N GLU A 424 17.47 13.44 -31.20
CA GLU A 424 17.65 12.12 -31.81
C GLU A 424 16.72 11.16 -31.06
N ILE A 425 15.86 10.45 -31.79
CA ILE A 425 14.85 9.56 -31.20
C ILE A 425 14.77 8.28 -32.03
N GLU A 426 15.02 7.13 -31.40
CA GLU A 426 14.88 5.82 -32.04
C GLU A 426 13.42 5.34 -31.93
N VAL A 427 12.69 5.45 -33.04
CA VAL A 427 11.21 5.37 -33.05
C VAL A 427 10.66 3.95 -33.25
N SER A 428 11.46 3.05 -33.85
CA SER A 428 10.98 1.74 -34.31
C SER A 428 12.09 0.78 -34.74
N PHE A 429 11.71 -0.49 -34.88
CA PHE A 429 12.41 -1.53 -35.62
C PHE A 429 11.55 -1.97 -36.83
N PRO A 430 11.48 -1.13 -37.89
CA PRO A 430 10.40 -1.19 -38.90
C PRO A 430 10.52 -2.36 -39.90
N SER A 431 11.66 -3.05 -39.93
CA SER A 431 11.80 -4.32 -40.65
C SER A 431 11.32 -5.55 -39.86
N ALA A 432 11.05 -5.43 -38.56
CA ALA A 432 10.60 -6.52 -37.69
C ALA A 432 9.07 -6.61 -37.52
N SER A 433 8.34 -5.52 -37.76
CA SER A 433 6.87 -5.47 -37.65
C SER A 433 6.25 -4.42 -38.57
N ASP A 434 5.04 -4.69 -39.08
CA ASP A 434 4.24 -3.72 -39.83
C ASP A 434 3.78 -2.55 -38.94
N THR A 435 3.46 -2.78 -37.67
CA THR A 435 3.08 -1.71 -36.72
C THR A 435 4.18 -0.66 -36.57
N ASP A 436 5.44 -1.11 -36.53
CA ASP A 436 6.61 -0.25 -36.38
C ASP A 436 6.98 0.45 -37.69
N PHE A 437 6.77 -0.20 -38.83
CA PHE A 437 6.86 0.43 -40.14
C PHE A 437 5.81 1.54 -40.30
N ASP A 438 4.54 1.25 -40.02
CA ASP A 438 3.42 2.17 -40.16
C ASP A 438 3.50 3.34 -39.18
N PHE A 439 3.98 3.13 -37.94
CA PHE A 439 4.26 4.23 -37.02
C PHE A 439 5.35 5.17 -37.58
N THR A 440 6.42 4.62 -38.16
CA THR A 440 7.47 5.41 -38.82
C THR A 440 6.92 6.17 -40.02
N ARG A 441 6.10 5.53 -40.87
CA ARG A 441 5.40 6.22 -41.97
C ARG A 441 4.47 7.32 -41.47
N ARG A 442 3.72 7.10 -40.38
CA ARG A 442 2.81 8.09 -39.77
C ARG A 442 3.59 9.32 -39.29
N LEU A 443 4.74 9.15 -38.63
CA LEU A 443 5.61 10.26 -38.24
C LEU A 443 6.15 11.03 -39.45
N VAL A 444 6.70 10.34 -40.44
CA VAL A 444 7.31 10.98 -41.63
C VAL A 444 6.28 11.69 -42.52
N THR A 445 5.07 11.15 -42.65
CA THR A 445 4.05 11.68 -43.58
C THR A 445 3.08 12.69 -42.96
N THR A 446 3.01 12.83 -41.62
CA THR A 446 2.13 13.82 -40.98
C THR A 446 2.84 15.18 -40.89
N PRO A 447 2.35 16.25 -41.58
CA PRO A 447 3.05 17.53 -41.60
C PRO A 447 3.21 18.17 -40.22
N GLY A 448 4.41 18.68 -39.92
CA GLY A 448 4.70 19.47 -38.71
C GLY A 448 4.82 18.66 -37.42
N VAL A 449 4.77 17.32 -37.47
CA VAL A 449 4.90 16.46 -36.26
C VAL A 449 6.34 16.22 -35.86
N VAL A 450 7.24 16.04 -36.84
CA VAL A 450 8.69 15.93 -36.62
C VAL A 450 9.32 17.30 -36.92
N PRO A 451 9.94 18.00 -35.94
CA PRO A 451 10.62 19.25 -36.18
C PRO A 451 11.87 19.09 -37.05
N ASP A 452 12.23 20.16 -37.78
CA ASP A 452 13.39 20.22 -38.70
C ASP A 452 14.75 19.98 -38.03
N ASP A 453 14.82 20.11 -36.70
CA ASP A 453 16.03 19.84 -35.90
C ASP A 453 16.04 18.46 -35.22
N VAL A 454 15.00 17.64 -35.40
CA VAL A 454 14.90 16.27 -34.86
C VAL A 454 15.19 15.23 -35.94
N ALA A 455 16.08 14.29 -35.64
CA ALA A 455 16.38 13.13 -36.48
C ALA A 455 15.66 11.86 -35.97
N LEU A 456 15.03 11.13 -36.89
CA LEU A 456 14.44 9.83 -36.60
C LEU A 456 15.49 8.72 -36.77
N GLN A 457 15.76 7.96 -35.71
CA GLN A 457 16.58 6.75 -35.78
C GLN A 457 15.69 5.51 -35.90
N VAL A 458 16.15 4.52 -36.68
CA VAL A 458 15.49 3.22 -36.84
C VAL A 458 16.51 2.10 -36.92
N LEU A 459 16.18 0.97 -36.30
CA LEU A 459 17.06 -0.20 -36.22
C LEU A 459 16.91 -1.14 -37.43
N SER A 460 18.01 -1.75 -37.85
CA SER A 460 18.02 -2.98 -38.67
C SER A 460 19.25 -3.85 -38.35
N PRO A 461 19.16 -5.19 -38.38
CA PRO A 461 20.34 -6.03 -38.39
C PRO A 461 21.07 -5.91 -39.74
N CYS A 462 22.31 -6.40 -39.79
CA CYS A 462 23.07 -6.59 -41.02
C CYS A 462 22.48 -7.69 -41.94
N ARG A 463 21.32 -7.42 -42.58
CA ARG A 463 20.70 -8.23 -43.65
C ARG A 463 20.01 -7.35 -44.69
N LYS A 464 20.37 -7.47 -45.97
CA LYS A 464 20.00 -6.49 -47.02
C LYS A 464 18.49 -6.30 -47.21
N GLU A 465 17.71 -7.37 -47.10
CA GLU A 465 16.26 -7.34 -47.22
C GLU A 465 15.59 -6.53 -46.10
N LEU A 466 16.13 -6.62 -44.88
CA LEU A 466 15.66 -5.87 -43.71
C LEU A 466 16.16 -4.42 -43.78
N ILE A 467 17.42 -4.20 -44.15
CA ILE A 467 18.00 -2.86 -44.35
C ILE A 467 17.19 -2.05 -45.38
N ARG A 468 16.81 -2.67 -46.52
CA ARG A 468 15.97 -2.04 -47.54
C ARG A 468 14.62 -1.60 -46.95
N ARG A 469 13.89 -2.49 -46.28
CA ARG A 469 12.61 -2.16 -45.66
C ARG A 469 12.74 -1.07 -44.59
N THR A 470 13.81 -1.09 -43.80
CA THR A 470 14.06 -0.05 -42.79
C THR A 470 14.33 1.31 -43.44
N VAL A 471 15.09 1.37 -44.53
CA VAL A 471 15.28 2.61 -45.31
C VAL A 471 13.98 3.08 -45.99
N ASP A 472 13.18 2.16 -46.53
CA ASP A 472 11.88 2.50 -47.14
C ASP A 472 10.89 3.10 -46.11
N SER A 473 11.00 2.72 -44.83
CA SER A 473 10.19 3.30 -43.74
C SER A 473 10.48 4.79 -43.51
N LEU A 474 11.66 5.28 -43.87
CA LEU A 474 12.10 6.66 -43.65
C LEU A 474 11.91 7.58 -44.86
N LYS A 475 11.55 7.05 -46.05
CA LYS A 475 11.42 7.84 -47.30
C LYS A 475 10.59 9.12 -47.10
N GLY A 476 11.23 10.28 -47.28
CA GLY A 476 10.64 11.61 -47.09
C GLY A 476 10.88 12.26 -45.72
N ALA A 477 11.66 11.64 -44.83
CA ALA A 477 12.12 12.29 -43.59
C ALA A 477 13.08 13.44 -43.91
N LYS A 478 13.07 14.52 -43.10
CA LYS A 478 14.06 15.60 -43.23
C LYS A 478 15.44 15.19 -42.75
N LYS A 479 15.50 14.47 -41.62
CA LYS A 479 16.72 13.95 -40.98
C LYS A 479 16.47 12.52 -40.53
N ALA A 480 17.43 11.63 -40.82
CA ALA A 480 17.30 10.21 -40.54
C ALA A 480 18.62 9.59 -40.10
N ILE A 481 18.57 8.69 -39.12
CA ILE A 481 19.70 7.86 -38.68
C ILE A 481 19.36 6.40 -38.97
N LEU A 482 20.12 5.78 -39.88
CA LEU A 482 20.04 4.33 -40.09
C LEU A 482 21.00 3.64 -39.12
N HIS A 483 20.46 2.96 -38.11
CA HIS A 483 21.25 2.19 -37.14
C HIS A 483 21.33 0.73 -37.57
N LEU A 484 22.53 0.27 -37.95
CA LEU A 484 22.83 -1.13 -38.22
C LEU A 484 23.63 -1.77 -37.09
N TYR A 485 23.32 -3.01 -36.75
CA TYR A 485 24.05 -3.77 -35.73
C TYR A 485 24.47 -5.17 -36.20
N LEU A 486 25.58 -5.64 -35.64
CA LEU A 486 26.08 -7.01 -35.76
C LEU A 486 26.81 -7.40 -34.47
N ALA A 487 26.52 -8.59 -33.93
CA ALA A 487 27.16 -9.08 -32.72
C ALA A 487 28.65 -9.39 -32.94
N THR A 488 29.53 -8.87 -32.08
CA THR A 488 30.99 -9.05 -32.18
C THR A 488 31.61 -9.88 -31.07
N SER A 489 30.85 -10.28 -30.03
CA SER A 489 31.40 -11.15 -28.98
C SER A 489 31.71 -12.56 -29.51
N PRO A 490 32.79 -13.21 -29.02
CA PRO A 490 33.10 -14.60 -29.38
C PRO A 490 31.94 -15.55 -29.08
N CYS A 491 31.15 -15.26 -28.04
CA CYS A 491 29.95 -15.99 -27.66
C CYS A 491 28.92 -16.03 -28.80
N PHE A 492 28.51 -14.86 -29.32
CA PHE A 492 27.51 -14.77 -30.39
C PHE A 492 28.06 -15.25 -31.74
N GLN A 493 29.31 -14.91 -32.06
CA GLN A 493 29.99 -15.38 -33.27
C GLN A 493 29.99 -16.91 -33.37
N GLN A 494 30.32 -17.61 -32.27
CA GLN A 494 30.39 -19.07 -32.25
C GLN A 494 29.01 -19.74 -32.16
N ILE A 495 28.12 -19.26 -31.29
CA ILE A 495 26.87 -19.96 -30.93
C ILE A 495 25.70 -19.55 -31.83
N VAL A 496 25.60 -18.26 -32.21
CA VAL A 496 24.43 -17.71 -32.92
C VAL A 496 24.67 -17.63 -34.42
N PHE A 497 25.84 -17.17 -34.84
CA PHE A 497 26.14 -16.91 -36.26
C PHE A 497 27.01 -17.98 -36.93
N ASN A 498 27.77 -18.77 -36.15
CA ASN A 498 28.79 -19.70 -36.64
C ASN A 498 29.77 -19.04 -37.64
N MET A 499 30.28 -17.87 -37.26
CA MET A 499 31.19 -17.02 -38.05
C MET A 499 32.49 -16.74 -37.30
N ASN A 500 33.56 -16.46 -38.05
CA ASN A 500 34.80 -15.89 -37.53
C ASN A 500 34.88 -14.36 -37.72
N ASN A 501 35.91 -13.73 -37.17
CA ASN A 501 36.16 -12.28 -37.26
C ASN A 501 36.17 -11.75 -38.70
N GLN A 502 36.84 -12.44 -39.63
CA GLN A 502 36.93 -11.99 -41.02
C GLN A 502 35.59 -12.10 -41.77
N GLN A 503 34.79 -13.14 -41.49
CA GLN A 503 33.42 -13.27 -42.01
C GLN A 503 32.49 -12.19 -41.43
N SER A 504 32.57 -11.95 -40.11
CA SER A 504 31.79 -10.93 -39.42
C SER A 504 32.08 -9.53 -39.95
N LYS A 505 33.37 -9.19 -40.10
CA LYS A 505 33.83 -7.94 -40.70
C LYS A 505 33.38 -7.79 -42.16
N ALA A 506 33.49 -8.86 -42.97
CA ALA A 506 33.04 -8.85 -44.36
C ALA A 506 31.53 -8.55 -44.46
N LEU A 507 30.71 -9.17 -43.61
CA LEU A 507 29.26 -8.93 -43.56
C LEU A 507 28.93 -7.48 -43.15
N ALA A 508 29.62 -6.93 -42.14
CA ALA A 508 29.45 -5.53 -41.71
C ALA A 508 29.82 -4.54 -42.84
N VAL A 509 30.94 -4.77 -43.55
CA VAL A 509 31.35 -3.98 -44.72
C VAL A 509 30.34 -4.09 -45.86
N GLU A 510 29.86 -5.30 -46.16
CA GLU A 510 28.88 -5.52 -47.23
C GLU A 510 27.54 -4.82 -46.93
N CYS A 511 27.06 -4.91 -45.69
CA CYS A 511 25.84 -4.24 -45.26
C CYS A 511 25.98 -2.72 -45.21
N THR A 512 27.13 -2.20 -44.77
CA THR A 512 27.42 -0.75 -44.78
C THR A 512 27.45 -0.20 -46.21
N LYS A 513 28.12 -0.90 -47.14
CA LYS A 513 28.14 -0.50 -48.56
C LYS A 513 26.74 -0.55 -49.19
N TYR A 514 25.94 -1.56 -48.84
CA TYR A 514 24.55 -1.64 -49.30
C TYR A 514 23.68 -0.51 -48.73
N ALA A 515 23.77 -0.25 -47.42
CA ALA A 515 23.05 0.84 -46.76
C ALA A 515 23.36 2.19 -47.43
N ARG A 516 24.64 2.50 -47.63
CA ARG A 516 25.11 3.70 -48.33
C ARG A 516 24.53 3.83 -49.74
N SER A 517 24.57 2.75 -50.54
CA SER A 517 24.07 2.76 -51.92
C SER A 517 22.56 2.89 -52.07
N ILE A 518 21.81 2.89 -50.97
CA ILE A 518 20.34 3.10 -50.94
C ILE A 518 19.92 4.29 -50.05
N THR A 519 20.89 5.09 -49.59
CA THR A 519 20.69 6.27 -48.73
C THR A 519 21.53 7.45 -49.21
N LYS A 520 22.75 7.62 -48.69
CA LYS A 520 23.70 8.71 -48.98
C LYS A 520 24.06 8.85 -50.46
N ASP A 521 24.21 7.72 -51.17
CA ASP A 521 24.61 7.71 -52.58
C ASP A 521 23.40 7.59 -53.55
N ASP A 522 22.17 7.49 -53.03
CA ASP A 522 20.94 7.26 -53.82
C ASP A 522 20.28 8.60 -54.24
N PRO A 523 20.19 8.92 -55.55
CA PRO A 523 19.61 10.19 -56.01
C PRO A 523 18.12 10.38 -55.68
N GLU A 524 17.36 9.30 -55.42
CA GLU A 524 15.96 9.40 -54.97
C GLU A 524 15.84 9.80 -53.49
N GLN A 525 16.92 9.66 -52.72
CA GLN A 525 16.96 9.84 -51.27
C GLN A 525 17.70 11.12 -50.83
N LYS A 526 18.25 11.88 -51.79
CA LYS A 526 19.08 13.09 -51.59
C LYS A 526 18.45 14.18 -50.71
N ASP A 527 17.12 14.24 -50.65
CA ASP A 527 16.36 15.27 -49.93
C ASP A 527 16.21 14.93 -48.43
N THR A 528 16.66 13.74 -48.01
CA THR A 528 16.80 13.30 -46.62
C THR A 528 18.24 13.50 -46.14
N ASP A 529 18.42 14.16 -45.00
CA ASP A 529 19.72 14.29 -44.34
C ASP A 529 20.08 12.97 -43.62
N TRP A 530 20.75 12.07 -44.34
CA TRP A 530 21.17 10.77 -43.83
C TRP A 530 22.41 10.84 -42.94
N SER A 531 22.26 10.32 -41.72
CA SER A 531 23.33 9.87 -40.83
C SER A 531 23.30 8.34 -40.72
N TYR A 532 24.42 7.74 -40.31
CA TYR A 532 24.57 6.30 -40.17
C TYR A 532 25.19 5.96 -38.82
N GLU A 533 24.62 4.96 -38.16
CA GLU A 533 25.11 4.41 -36.91
C GLU A 533 25.44 2.93 -37.08
N PHE A 534 26.58 2.51 -36.52
CA PHE A 534 26.95 1.11 -36.45
C PHE A 534 27.24 0.68 -35.01
N SER A 535 26.59 -0.41 -34.59
CA SER A 535 26.88 -1.10 -33.33
C SER A 535 27.61 -2.43 -33.54
N PRO A 536 28.87 -2.55 -33.08
CA PRO A 536 29.41 -3.83 -32.60
C PRO A 536 28.60 -4.26 -31.37
N GLU A 537 27.51 -5.01 -31.60
CA GLU A 537 26.61 -5.45 -30.54
C GLU A 537 27.31 -6.50 -29.65
N THR A 538 27.01 -6.52 -28.35
CA THR A 538 27.84 -7.17 -27.30
C THR A 538 29.28 -6.63 -27.19
N PHE A 539 29.53 -5.35 -27.48
CA PHE A 539 30.83 -4.67 -27.31
C PHE A 539 31.47 -4.92 -25.94
N SER A 540 30.70 -4.92 -24.85
CA SER A 540 31.21 -5.18 -23.49
C SER A 540 31.85 -6.56 -23.28
N ASP A 541 31.53 -7.56 -24.12
CA ASP A 541 32.10 -8.91 -24.14
C ASP A 541 32.89 -9.20 -25.44
N SER A 542 33.18 -8.16 -26.23
CA SER A 542 33.93 -8.26 -27.49
C SER A 542 35.42 -8.01 -27.29
N ASP A 543 36.24 -8.62 -28.15
CA ASP A 543 37.67 -8.34 -28.24
C ASP A 543 37.88 -6.89 -28.75
N PRO A 544 38.49 -5.97 -27.96
CA PRO A 544 38.63 -4.57 -28.33
C PRO A 544 39.46 -4.33 -29.61
N ASP A 545 40.41 -5.21 -29.92
CA ASP A 545 41.23 -5.09 -31.14
C ASP A 545 40.41 -5.48 -32.37
N PHE A 546 39.54 -6.49 -32.25
CA PHE A 546 38.58 -6.83 -33.31
C PHE A 546 37.49 -5.77 -33.47
N VAL A 547 37.04 -5.14 -32.38
CA VAL A 547 36.10 -4.01 -32.44
C VAL A 547 36.70 -2.85 -33.24
N LEU A 548 37.98 -2.51 -33.03
CA LEU A 548 38.69 -1.53 -33.86
C LEU A 548 38.78 -2.00 -35.32
N GLU A 549 39.15 -3.26 -35.59
CA GLU A 549 39.24 -3.83 -36.94
C GLU A 549 37.92 -3.71 -37.73
N VAL A 550 36.78 -4.00 -37.10
CA VAL A 550 35.47 -3.89 -37.76
C VAL A 550 34.99 -2.44 -37.89
N CYS A 551 35.22 -1.58 -36.89
CA CYS A 551 34.82 -0.18 -36.96
C CYS A 551 35.62 0.59 -38.01
N GLU A 552 36.94 0.37 -38.13
CA GLU A 552 37.73 0.93 -39.24
C GLU A 552 37.21 0.49 -40.62
N ALA A 553 36.88 -0.81 -40.76
CA ALA A 553 36.35 -1.34 -42.02
C ALA A 553 34.96 -0.78 -42.36
N VAL A 554 34.10 -0.55 -41.37
CA VAL A 554 32.79 0.10 -41.52
C VAL A 554 32.94 1.59 -41.83
N LYS A 555 33.86 2.32 -41.16
CA LYS A 555 34.18 3.72 -41.46
C LYS A 555 34.61 3.88 -42.93
N ALA A 556 35.53 3.03 -43.39
CA ALA A 556 36.01 3.00 -44.77
C ALA A 556 34.94 2.56 -45.80
N ALA A 557 33.87 1.89 -45.38
CA ALA A 557 32.73 1.56 -46.23
C ALA A 557 31.73 2.72 -46.35
N TRP A 558 31.51 3.48 -45.26
CA TRP A 558 30.57 4.60 -45.22
C TRP A 558 31.15 5.91 -45.80
N GLU A 559 32.45 6.15 -45.64
CA GLU A 559 33.14 7.42 -45.96
C GLU A 559 32.51 8.63 -45.23
N PRO A 560 32.61 8.72 -43.89
CA PRO A 560 32.20 9.91 -43.14
C PRO A 560 33.11 11.11 -43.41
N THR A 561 32.66 12.29 -42.97
CA THR A 561 33.41 13.55 -43.00
C THR A 561 33.38 14.19 -41.61
N GLU A 562 34.07 15.32 -41.41
CA GLU A 562 34.02 16.06 -40.15
C GLU A 562 32.64 16.70 -39.92
N GLU A 563 31.97 17.11 -41.00
CA GLU A 563 30.63 17.69 -40.98
C GLU A 563 29.53 16.63 -40.87
N LYS A 564 29.80 15.41 -41.35
CA LYS A 564 28.92 14.23 -41.23
C LYS A 564 29.69 13.03 -40.67
N PRO A 565 29.97 13.03 -39.35
CA PRO A 565 30.67 11.93 -38.70
C PRO A 565 29.80 10.66 -38.67
N ILE A 566 30.44 9.49 -38.72
CA ILE A 566 29.78 8.21 -38.46
C ILE A 566 29.52 8.07 -36.96
N ILE A 567 28.38 7.51 -36.56
CA ILE A 567 28.15 7.16 -35.15
C ILE A 567 28.64 5.72 -34.94
N PHE A 568 29.58 5.53 -34.03
CA PHE A 568 29.92 4.21 -33.50
C PHE A 568 29.33 4.09 -32.09
N ASN A 569 28.29 3.27 -31.97
CA ASN A 569 27.59 3.05 -30.73
C ASN A 569 28.09 1.76 -30.09
N LEU A 570 28.61 1.86 -28.87
CA LEU A 570 29.41 0.83 -28.21
C LEU A 570 28.64 0.25 -27.01
N PRO A 571 27.66 -0.66 -27.24
CA PRO A 571 26.71 -1.05 -26.22
C PRO A 571 27.33 -1.95 -25.16
N ALA A 572 27.05 -1.65 -23.89
CA ALA A 572 27.12 -2.68 -22.86
C ALA A 572 25.81 -3.48 -22.89
N THR A 573 25.58 -4.23 -23.97
CA THR A 573 24.36 -5.04 -24.24
C THR A 573 24.04 -5.98 -23.07
N VAL A 574 25.09 -6.46 -22.40
CA VAL A 574 25.04 -6.95 -21.02
C VAL A 574 26.10 -6.18 -20.23
N GLU A 575 25.76 -5.72 -19.02
CA GLU A 575 26.73 -5.12 -18.11
C GLU A 575 27.68 -6.22 -17.56
N MET A 576 28.85 -6.40 -18.17
CA MET A 576 29.75 -7.54 -17.85
C MET A 576 30.66 -7.31 -16.64
N SER A 577 31.00 -6.06 -16.33
CA SER A 577 32.06 -5.70 -15.37
C SER A 577 31.72 -4.44 -14.55
N THR A 578 32.67 -3.88 -13.81
CA THR A 578 32.48 -2.58 -13.14
C THR A 578 32.62 -1.42 -14.13
N PRO A 579 31.92 -0.27 -13.91
CA PRO A 579 31.82 0.80 -14.91
C PRO A 579 33.16 1.43 -15.29
N ASN A 580 34.16 1.37 -14.41
CA ASN A 580 35.54 1.79 -14.71
C ASN A 580 36.21 0.96 -15.82
N VAL A 581 35.81 -0.29 -16.02
CA VAL A 581 36.36 -1.17 -17.06
C VAL A 581 35.72 -0.85 -18.41
N TYR A 582 34.43 -0.52 -18.43
CA TYR A 582 33.77 0.02 -19.62
C TYR A 582 34.37 1.38 -20.01
N ALA A 583 34.64 2.27 -19.04
CA ALA A 583 35.35 3.52 -19.29
C ALA A 583 36.77 3.30 -19.85
N ASP A 584 37.50 2.27 -19.40
CA ASP A 584 38.78 1.87 -20.00
C ASP A 584 38.63 1.35 -21.45
N GLN A 585 37.57 0.57 -21.76
CA GLN A 585 37.26 0.11 -23.11
C GLN A 585 36.92 1.27 -24.05
N ILE A 586 36.14 2.25 -23.57
CA ILE A 586 35.79 3.46 -24.34
C ILE A 586 37.01 4.37 -24.53
N GLU A 587 37.85 4.57 -23.50
CA GLU A 587 39.08 5.36 -23.65
C GLU A 587 40.08 4.67 -24.58
N TYR A 588 40.15 3.33 -24.56
CA TYR A 588 40.95 2.56 -25.50
C TYR A 588 40.45 2.73 -26.95
N PHE A 589 39.14 2.62 -27.20
CA PHE A 589 38.57 2.85 -28.54
C PHE A 589 38.86 4.28 -29.02
N CYS A 590 38.52 5.29 -28.22
CA CYS A 590 38.70 6.71 -28.56
C CYS A 590 40.15 7.14 -28.83
N ARG A 591 41.15 6.41 -28.32
CA ARG A 591 42.59 6.66 -28.55
C ARG A 591 43.16 5.99 -29.79
N ASN A 592 42.60 4.84 -30.19
CA ASN A 592 43.19 3.99 -31.22
C ASN A 592 42.41 4.00 -32.54
N ILE A 593 41.14 4.41 -32.54
CA ILE A 593 40.38 4.61 -33.78
C ILE A 593 40.92 5.83 -34.54
N SER A 594 41.25 5.65 -35.82
CA SER A 594 41.81 6.71 -36.66
C SER A 594 40.72 7.65 -37.19
N GLU A 595 41.11 8.89 -37.51
CA GLU A 595 40.18 9.95 -37.94
C GLU A 595 39.05 10.19 -36.92
N ARG A 596 39.42 10.29 -35.63
CA ARG A 596 38.51 10.42 -34.49
C ARG A 596 37.56 11.64 -34.60
N GLU A 597 37.97 12.67 -35.34
CA GLU A 597 37.18 13.84 -35.70
C GLU A 597 35.97 13.54 -36.62
N LYS A 598 36.02 12.44 -37.39
CA LYS A 598 34.95 11.99 -38.30
C LYS A 598 34.03 10.97 -37.64
N ILE A 599 34.08 10.87 -36.32
CA ILE A 599 33.41 9.84 -35.51
C ILE A 599 32.66 10.51 -34.36
N CYS A 600 31.44 10.08 -34.13
CA CYS A 600 30.71 10.30 -32.89
C CYS A 600 30.69 8.98 -32.10
N VAL A 601 31.32 8.95 -30.93
CA VAL A 601 31.31 7.75 -30.07
C VAL A 601 30.08 7.82 -29.17
N SER A 602 29.19 6.84 -29.33
CA SER A 602 27.92 6.72 -28.62
C SER A 602 27.96 5.58 -27.59
N LEU A 603 27.22 5.77 -26.51
CA LEU A 603 27.13 4.84 -25.38
C LEU A 603 25.70 4.32 -25.25
N HIS A 604 25.55 3.00 -25.16
CA HIS A 604 24.26 2.34 -24.91
C HIS A 604 24.45 1.28 -23.80
N PRO A 605 24.56 1.67 -22.51
CA PRO A 605 24.80 0.73 -21.43
C PRO A 605 23.50 0.21 -20.81
N HIS A 606 23.35 -1.12 -20.80
CA HIS A 606 22.32 -1.81 -20.01
C HIS A 606 22.78 -1.96 -18.56
N ASN A 607 21.85 -2.30 -17.67
CA ASN A 607 21.98 -2.12 -16.23
C ASN A 607 22.07 -3.45 -15.44
N ASP A 608 22.55 -4.54 -16.05
CA ASP A 608 22.55 -5.90 -15.48
C ASP A 608 23.30 -6.04 -14.14
N ARG A 609 24.18 -5.08 -13.78
CA ARG A 609 24.90 -5.00 -12.50
C ARG A 609 24.52 -3.78 -11.67
N GLY A 610 23.55 -2.98 -12.13
CA GLY A 610 23.04 -1.79 -11.43
C GLY A 610 23.92 -0.55 -11.56
N CYS A 611 24.84 -0.49 -12.54
CA CYS A 611 25.83 0.58 -12.66
C CYS A 611 25.76 1.37 -13.99
N ALA A 612 24.72 1.21 -14.82
CA ALA A 612 24.63 1.82 -16.16
C ALA A 612 24.83 3.35 -16.17
N VAL A 613 24.30 4.07 -15.17
CA VAL A 613 24.48 5.53 -15.01
C VAL A 613 25.97 5.87 -14.83
N ALA A 614 26.65 5.17 -13.92
CA ALA A 614 28.09 5.37 -13.70
C ALA A 614 28.92 4.90 -14.91
N ALA A 615 28.48 3.88 -15.64
CA ALA A 615 29.12 3.46 -16.89
C ALA A 615 29.05 4.58 -17.94
N ALA A 616 27.88 5.21 -18.12
CA ALA A 616 27.69 6.33 -19.05
C ALA A 616 28.47 7.59 -18.64
N GLU A 617 28.51 7.95 -17.35
CA GLU A 617 29.25 9.12 -16.86
C GLU A 617 30.77 8.95 -17.02
N LEU A 618 31.32 7.81 -16.57
CA LEU A 618 32.77 7.57 -16.69
C LEU A 618 33.20 7.39 -18.15
N ALA A 619 32.34 6.86 -19.02
CA ALA A 619 32.62 6.76 -20.45
C ALA A 619 32.51 8.10 -21.21
N GLN A 620 31.69 9.06 -20.76
CA GLN A 620 31.76 10.44 -21.24
C GLN A 620 33.11 11.08 -20.86
N MET A 621 33.58 10.86 -19.63
CA MET A 621 34.94 11.28 -19.22
C MET A 621 36.04 10.57 -20.04
N ALA A 622 35.82 9.32 -20.46
CA ALA A 622 36.70 8.60 -21.38
C ALA A 622 36.78 9.21 -22.79
N GLY A 623 35.83 10.07 -23.16
CA GLY A 623 35.81 10.79 -24.44
C GLY A 623 34.75 10.29 -25.42
N ALA A 624 33.61 9.80 -24.93
CA ALA A 624 32.40 9.62 -25.73
C ALA A 624 31.64 10.94 -25.91
N ASP A 625 30.88 11.04 -27.01
CA ASP A 625 30.19 12.27 -27.44
C ASP A 625 28.66 12.21 -27.24
N ARG A 626 28.12 10.99 -27.14
CA ARG A 626 26.67 10.70 -27.24
C ARG A 626 26.25 9.61 -26.27
N VAL A 627 25.02 9.69 -25.77
CA VAL A 627 24.39 8.67 -24.92
C VAL A 627 23.01 8.32 -25.45
N GLU A 628 22.77 7.03 -25.63
CA GLU A 628 21.45 6.43 -25.82
C GLU A 628 20.94 5.88 -24.50
N GLY A 629 19.63 6.00 -24.27
CA GLY A 629 18.97 5.41 -23.11
C GLY A 629 17.47 5.59 -23.14
N THR A 630 16.84 5.52 -21.97
CA THR A 630 15.39 5.70 -21.82
C THR A 630 15.03 6.54 -20.61
N LEU A 631 13.80 7.05 -20.57
CA LEU A 631 13.27 7.75 -19.40
C LEU A 631 13.01 6.75 -18.27
N PHE A 632 13.57 7.01 -17.09
CA PHE A 632 13.52 6.16 -15.89
C PHE A 632 14.10 4.75 -16.07
N GLY A 633 14.96 4.54 -17.09
CA GLY A 633 15.73 3.30 -17.26
C GLY A 633 14.88 2.09 -17.66
N ASN A 634 13.85 2.29 -18.49
CA ASN A 634 13.13 1.19 -19.13
C ASN A 634 14.00 0.49 -20.21
N GLY A 635 13.68 -0.75 -20.56
CA GLY A 635 14.43 -1.56 -21.52
C GLY A 635 14.56 -3.01 -21.10
N GLU A 636 15.31 -3.77 -21.88
CA GLU A 636 15.49 -5.21 -21.68
C GLU A 636 16.05 -5.58 -20.28
N ARG A 637 15.46 -6.62 -19.66
CA ARG A 637 15.85 -7.27 -18.39
C ARG A 637 15.92 -6.35 -17.15
N THR A 638 16.94 -5.50 -17.10
CA THR A 638 17.28 -4.55 -16.02
C THR A 638 17.22 -3.09 -16.48
N GLY A 639 16.99 -2.87 -17.78
CA GLY A 639 16.80 -1.56 -18.38
C GLY A 639 18.06 -0.96 -18.99
N ASN A 640 17.83 0.06 -19.83
CA ASN A 640 18.86 0.98 -20.30
C ASN A 640 19.31 1.91 -19.18
N VAL A 641 20.35 2.71 -19.45
CA VAL A 641 20.67 3.87 -18.62
C VAL A 641 19.50 4.87 -18.58
N ASP A 642 19.23 5.39 -17.38
CA ASP A 642 18.17 6.37 -17.15
C ASP A 642 18.64 7.79 -17.56
N LEU A 643 18.04 8.29 -18.63
CA LEU A 643 18.28 9.63 -19.16
C LEU A 643 17.80 10.74 -18.21
N VAL A 644 16.79 10.50 -17.37
CA VAL A 644 16.31 11.47 -16.37
C VAL A 644 17.37 11.62 -15.27
N THR A 645 17.92 10.51 -14.80
CA THR A 645 19.05 10.53 -13.85
C THR A 645 20.26 11.22 -14.45
N LEU A 646 20.69 10.88 -15.67
CA LEU A 646 21.87 11.51 -16.29
C LEU A 646 21.68 13.02 -16.50
N ALA A 647 20.53 13.48 -17.02
CA ALA A 647 20.26 14.89 -17.24
C ALA A 647 20.25 15.70 -15.93
N LEU A 648 19.65 15.16 -14.87
CA LEU A 648 19.56 15.86 -13.58
C LEU A 648 20.84 15.71 -12.72
N ASN A 649 21.68 14.71 -12.98
CA ASN A 649 23.06 14.69 -12.48
C ASN A 649 23.87 15.87 -13.05
N LEU A 650 23.77 16.18 -14.35
CA LEU A 650 24.38 17.38 -14.93
C LEU A 650 23.82 18.67 -14.30
N TYR A 651 22.49 18.78 -14.23
CA TYR A 651 21.80 19.94 -13.65
C TYR A 651 22.27 20.24 -12.22
N THR A 652 22.36 19.22 -11.35
CA THR A 652 22.81 19.38 -9.96
C THR A 652 24.31 19.69 -9.81
N GLN A 653 25.13 19.45 -10.83
CA GLN A 653 26.52 19.95 -10.91
C GLN A 653 26.65 21.33 -11.57
N GLY A 654 25.54 21.92 -12.05
CA GLY A 654 25.53 23.23 -12.71
C GLY A 654 25.83 23.19 -14.21
N VAL A 655 25.79 22.01 -14.84
CA VAL A 655 25.92 21.84 -16.30
C VAL A 655 24.51 21.77 -16.91
N PRO A 656 24.15 22.61 -17.90
CA PRO A 656 22.83 22.56 -18.51
C PRO A 656 22.67 21.26 -19.33
N PRO A 657 21.68 20.40 -19.03
CA PRO A 657 21.49 19.14 -19.76
C PRO A 657 20.87 19.35 -21.15
N ASN A 658 20.33 20.54 -21.44
CA ASN A 658 19.57 20.87 -22.66
C ASN A 658 18.31 19.99 -22.87
N ILE A 659 17.78 19.40 -21.80
CA ILE A 659 16.52 18.66 -21.73
C ILE A 659 15.71 19.23 -20.55
N ASP A 660 14.42 19.52 -20.77
CA ASP A 660 13.54 20.17 -19.79
C ASP A 660 12.77 19.15 -18.92
N PHE A 661 13.11 19.07 -17.63
CA PHE A 661 12.39 18.25 -16.64
C PHE A 661 11.62 19.10 -15.59
N SER A 662 11.28 20.35 -15.92
CA SER A 662 10.58 21.29 -15.03
C SER A 662 9.17 20.84 -14.59
N ASP A 663 8.54 19.93 -15.31
CA ASP A 663 7.37 19.17 -14.84
C ASP A 663 7.61 17.66 -14.97
N ILE A 664 8.40 17.12 -14.04
CA ILE A 664 8.69 15.69 -13.97
C ILE A 664 7.42 14.85 -13.71
N ASN A 665 6.34 15.44 -13.19
CA ASN A 665 5.10 14.72 -12.91
C ASN A 665 4.39 14.31 -14.20
N SER A 666 4.26 15.23 -15.17
CA SER A 666 3.69 14.92 -16.48
C SER A 666 4.53 13.91 -17.27
N VAL A 667 5.86 13.92 -17.08
CA VAL A 667 6.74 12.90 -17.67
C VAL A 667 6.45 11.52 -17.06
N ILE A 668 6.43 11.41 -15.73
CA ILE A 668 6.10 10.16 -15.03
C ILE A 668 4.72 9.65 -15.45
N ASP A 669 3.71 10.51 -15.54
CA ASP A 669 2.35 10.14 -15.93
C ASP A 669 2.30 9.51 -17.34
N ILE A 670 3.01 10.07 -18.32
CA ILE A 670 3.10 9.53 -19.69
C ILE A 670 3.92 8.22 -19.71
N VAL A 671 5.04 8.17 -18.97
CA VAL A 671 5.90 6.98 -18.88
C VAL A 671 5.13 5.80 -18.27
N GLU A 672 4.51 5.98 -17.09
CA GLU A 672 3.78 4.90 -16.41
C GLU A 672 2.57 4.42 -17.22
N LYS A 673 1.84 5.33 -17.89
CA LYS A 673 0.69 4.97 -18.74
C LYS A 673 1.06 4.28 -20.05
N SER A 674 2.27 4.51 -20.56
CA SER A 674 2.72 3.92 -21.83
C SER A 674 3.46 2.61 -21.61
N ASN A 675 4.41 2.61 -20.67
CA ASN A 675 5.22 1.44 -20.32
C ASN A 675 4.46 0.43 -19.45
N LYS A 676 3.37 0.86 -18.78
CA LYS A 676 2.55 0.05 -17.86
C LYS A 676 3.35 -0.48 -16.64
N ILE A 677 4.52 0.11 -16.41
CA ILE A 677 5.46 -0.17 -15.32
C ILE A 677 5.58 1.11 -14.46
N PRO A 678 5.39 1.05 -13.14
CA PRO A 678 5.49 2.21 -12.27
C PRO A 678 6.95 2.64 -12.03
N VAL A 679 7.19 3.95 -11.98
CA VAL A 679 8.50 4.52 -11.63
C VAL A 679 8.79 4.18 -10.17
N HIS A 680 9.92 3.50 -9.94
CA HIS A 680 10.25 2.99 -8.61
C HIS A 680 10.25 4.13 -7.57
N PRO A 681 9.67 3.96 -6.36
CA PRO A 681 9.60 5.03 -5.35
C PRO A 681 10.93 5.66 -4.92
N ARG A 682 12.07 5.04 -5.25
CA ARG A 682 13.43 5.54 -5.03
C ARG A 682 14.25 5.73 -6.32
N ALA A 683 13.64 5.72 -7.50
CA ALA A 683 14.30 6.16 -8.73
C ALA A 683 14.80 7.61 -8.54
N PRO A 684 16.05 7.96 -8.88
CA PRO A 684 16.58 9.30 -8.67
C PRO A 684 15.68 10.36 -9.31
N TYR A 685 15.53 11.50 -8.64
CA TYR A 685 14.71 12.67 -9.05
C TYR A 685 13.20 12.42 -9.17
N GLY A 686 12.76 11.42 -9.96
CA GLY A 686 11.36 11.11 -10.20
C GLY A 686 10.66 10.31 -9.09
N GLY A 687 11.37 9.46 -8.34
CA GLY A 687 10.77 8.57 -7.35
C GLY A 687 10.07 9.31 -6.20
N GLN A 688 8.84 8.91 -5.85
CA GLN A 688 8.00 9.62 -4.85
C GLN A 688 8.64 9.83 -3.45
N LEU A 689 9.72 9.12 -3.11
CA LEU A 689 10.41 9.24 -1.82
C LEU A 689 11.70 10.08 -1.87
N VAL A 690 12.21 10.49 -3.03
CA VAL A 690 13.57 11.07 -3.12
C VAL A 690 13.67 12.50 -2.57
N VAL A 691 12.55 13.23 -2.55
CA VAL A 691 12.43 14.53 -1.87
C VAL A 691 11.93 14.41 -0.42
N CYS A 692 11.61 13.21 0.07
CA CYS A 692 10.99 13.00 1.38
C CYS A 692 12.00 12.91 2.52
N ALA A 693 11.75 13.64 3.62
CA ALA A 693 12.50 13.57 4.86
C ALA A 693 11.62 13.03 6.00
N PHE A 694 11.81 11.75 6.35
CA PHE A 694 11.06 11.06 7.41
C PHE A 694 11.60 11.36 8.82
N SER A 695 12.92 11.53 8.95
CA SER A 695 13.60 11.77 10.22
C SER A 695 13.31 13.18 10.74
N GLY A 696 12.88 13.28 12.00
CA GLY A 696 12.64 14.57 12.66
C GLY A 696 13.85 15.50 12.74
N SER A 697 15.09 14.97 12.72
CA SER A 697 16.30 15.81 12.67
C SER A 697 16.58 16.35 11.27
N HIS A 698 16.27 15.59 10.22
CA HIS A 698 16.41 16.04 8.83
C HIS A 698 15.35 17.12 8.53
N GLN A 699 14.11 16.92 8.99
CA GLN A 699 13.03 17.91 8.91
C GLN A 699 13.39 19.25 9.57
N ASP A 700 14.03 19.21 10.76
CA ASP A 700 14.48 20.40 11.48
C ASP A 700 15.63 21.13 10.75
N ALA A 701 16.60 20.39 10.20
CA ALA A 701 17.68 20.95 9.40
C ALA A 701 17.19 21.59 8.07
N ILE A 702 16.26 20.93 7.38
CA ILE A 702 15.59 21.46 6.18
C ILE A 702 14.80 22.73 6.53
N LYS A 703 14.02 22.73 7.62
CA LYS A 703 13.28 23.92 8.08
C LYS A 703 14.22 25.10 8.39
N LYS A 704 15.40 24.84 8.98
CA LYS A 704 16.44 25.87 9.22
C LYS A 704 17.02 26.43 7.93
N GLY A 705 17.32 25.58 6.94
CA GLY A 705 17.78 26.02 5.61
C GLY A 705 16.78 26.96 4.93
N PHE A 706 15.50 26.56 4.84
CA PHE A 706 14.46 27.40 4.26
C PHE A 706 14.22 28.71 5.04
N HIS A 707 14.37 28.69 6.36
CA HIS A 707 14.27 29.91 7.18
C HIS A 707 15.41 30.88 6.86
N LEU A 708 16.64 30.39 6.71
CA LEU A 708 17.80 31.21 6.32
C LEU A 708 17.67 31.77 4.90
N ARG A 709 17.23 30.95 3.92
CA ARG A 709 16.94 31.40 2.54
C ARG A 709 15.92 32.56 2.55
N LYS A 710 14.83 32.39 3.29
CA LYS A 710 13.79 33.43 3.46
C LYS A 710 14.29 34.70 4.17
N GLN A 711 15.24 34.60 5.10
CA GLN A 711 15.86 35.77 5.75
C GLN A 711 16.84 36.52 4.84
N THR A 712 17.61 35.78 4.03
CA THR A 712 18.63 36.35 3.11
C THR A 712 18.05 36.88 1.80
N GLY A 713 16.80 36.52 1.49
CA GLY A 713 16.11 36.85 0.25
C GLY A 713 16.10 35.66 -0.70
N ASN A 714 14.90 35.25 -1.14
CA ASN A 714 14.76 34.34 -2.27
C ASN A 714 15.06 35.10 -3.56
N ASN A 715 16.34 35.14 -3.95
CA ASN A 715 16.77 35.51 -5.28
C ASN A 715 17.18 34.23 -6.03
N ASP A 716 16.87 34.15 -7.31
CA ASP A 716 17.12 32.93 -8.12
C ASP A 716 18.62 32.69 -8.33
N ASP A 717 19.44 33.77 -8.36
CA ASP A 717 20.90 33.72 -8.36
C ASP A 717 21.51 33.04 -7.10
N GLN A 718 20.73 32.87 -6.02
CA GLN A 718 21.25 32.34 -4.77
C GLN A 718 21.34 30.81 -4.83
N ARG A 719 22.57 30.30 -5.00
CA ARG A 719 22.95 28.87 -4.98
C ARG A 719 22.18 28.07 -3.93
N TRP A 720 21.63 26.93 -4.34
CA TRP A 720 20.92 26.01 -3.47
C TRP A 720 21.80 25.49 -2.32
N GLN A 721 21.31 25.61 -1.08
CA GLN A 721 22.02 25.23 0.16
C GLN A 721 21.05 24.71 1.25
N ILE A 722 20.18 23.76 0.91
CA ILE A 722 19.30 23.11 1.89
C ILE A 722 19.85 21.74 2.29
N PRO A 723 20.04 21.44 3.60
CA PRO A 723 20.53 20.14 4.04
C PRO A 723 19.67 18.97 3.54
N TYR A 724 20.32 17.87 3.14
CA TYR A 724 19.70 16.63 2.64
C TYR A 724 18.95 16.70 1.30
N LEU A 725 18.79 17.87 0.68
CA LEU A 725 18.13 18.02 -0.63
C LEU A 725 19.18 18.43 -1.69
N PRO A 726 19.44 17.61 -2.73
CA PRO A 726 20.48 17.91 -3.73
C PRO A 726 20.09 19.02 -4.73
N LEU A 727 18.78 19.29 -4.88
CA LEU A 727 18.17 20.33 -5.72
C LEU A 727 16.99 20.96 -4.99
N ASP A 728 16.49 22.11 -5.48
CA ASP A 728 15.16 22.58 -5.09
C ASP A 728 14.10 21.74 -5.79
N PRO A 729 13.21 21.02 -5.06
CA PRO A 729 12.13 20.26 -5.69
C PRO A 729 11.23 21.08 -6.63
N GLN A 730 11.13 22.40 -6.47
CA GLN A 730 10.36 23.25 -7.37
C GLN A 730 10.93 23.30 -8.79
N ASP A 731 12.25 23.16 -8.96
CA ASP A 731 12.93 23.15 -10.27
C ASP A 731 12.47 22.01 -11.19
N ILE A 732 11.92 20.93 -10.60
CA ILE A 732 11.38 19.76 -11.30
C ILE A 732 9.87 19.59 -11.07
N GLY A 733 9.18 20.67 -10.66
CA GLY A 733 7.71 20.67 -10.49
C GLY A 733 7.22 19.87 -9.27
N ARG A 734 8.07 19.57 -8.29
CA ARG A 734 7.70 18.88 -7.05
C ARG A 734 7.46 19.89 -5.91
N THR A 735 6.33 19.76 -5.22
CA THR A 735 5.95 20.66 -4.12
C THR A 735 6.72 20.38 -2.83
N TYR A 736 7.13 21.43 -2.09
CA TYR A 736 7.72 21.29 -0.75
C TYR A 736 6.86 20.50 0.25
N GLU A 737 5.54 20.42 0.06
CA GLU A 737 4.63 19.64 0.90
C GLU A 737 4.83 18.12 0.76
N ALA A 738 5.48 17.65 -0.31
CA ALA A 738 5.91 16.26 -0.44
C ALA A 738 7.08 15.91 0.50
N ILE A 739 7.87 16.90 0.95
CA ILE A 739 9.09 16.68 1.74
C ILE A 739 8.76 16.17 3.14
N ILE A 740 7.77 16.75 3.80
CA ILE A 740 7.49 16.49 5.23
C ILE A 740 6.42 15.41 5.37
N ARG A 741 6.88 14.17 5.32
CA ARG A 741 6.10 12.99 5.71
C ARG A 741 6.11 12.80 7.22
N VAL A 742 5.00 12.33 7.78
CA VAL A 742 4.82 12.18 9.24
C VAL A 742 4.42 10.75 9.59
N ASN A 743 5.42 9.98 10.04
CA ASN A 743 5.26 8.70 10.73
C ASN A 743 5.55 8.86 12.24
N SER A 744 5.50 7.75 12.97
CA SER A 744 5.74 7.69 14.42
C SER A 744 7.17 8.04 14.86
N GLN A 745 8.11 8.18 13.92
CA GLN A 745 9.47 8.68 14.14
C GLN A 745 9.67 10.15 13.73
N SER A 746 8.67 10.79 13.10
CA SER A 746 8.79 12.15 12.58
C SER A 746 8.72 13.21 13.68
N GLY A 747 9.39 14.33 13.45
CA GLY A 747 9.70 15.30 14.50
C GLY A 747 8.57 16.30 14.77
N LYS A 748 8.58 16.85 15.99
CA LYS A 748 7.73 17.98 16.42
C LYS A 748 7.75 19.17 15.43
N GLY A 749 8.86 19.34 14.70
CA GLY A 749 9.02 20.39 13.68
C GLY A 749 8.21 20.15 12.40
N GLY A 750 8.02 18.89 11.98
CA GLY A 750 7.28 18.55 10.76
C GLY A 750 5.79 18.83 10.89
N VAL A 751 5.19 18.33 11.98
CA VAL A 751 3.79 18.62 12.37
C VAL A 751 3.53 20.13 12.44
N ALA A 752 4.44 20.88 13.08
CA ALA A 752 4.31 22.33 13.20
C ALA A 752 4.36 23.06 11.86
N TRP A 753 5.17 22.60 10.90
CA TRP A 753 5.26 23.19 9.56
C TRP A 753 3.99 22.94 8.73
N ILE A 754 3.40 21.75 8.81
CA ILE A 754 2.15 21.43 8.09
C ILE A 754 1.01 22.32 8.55
N ILE A 755 0.85 22.51 9.87
CA ILE A 755 -0.20 23.40 10.43
C ILE A 755 0.08 24.87 10.08
N GLN A 756 1.33 25.33 10.17
CA GLN A 756 1.73 26.68 9.78
C GLN A 756 1.49 26.98 8.29
N ARG A 757 1.53 25.97 7.41
CA ARG A 757 1.33 26.13 5.96
C ARG A 757 -0.11 25.89 5.49
N THR A 758 -0.88 25.04 6.17
CA THR A 758 -2.25 24.65 5.74
C THR A 758 -3.39 25.35 6.50
N LEU A 759 -3.05 26.08 7.58
CA LEU A 759 -3.96 26.88 8.41
C LEU A 759 -3.40 28.28 8.77
N GLU A 760 -2.18 28.64 8.34
CA GLU A 760 -1.46 29.88 8.73
C GLU A 760 -1.16 30.04 10.24
N LEU A 761 -1.24 28.96 11.02
CA LEU A 761 -1.10 28.99 12.49
C LEU A 761 0.35 28.74 12.96
N ASP A 762 1.00 29.76 13.53
CA ASP A 762 2.32 29.62 14.17
C ASP A 762 2.17 29.18 15.64
N MET A 763 1.96 27.88 15.82
CA MET A 763 1.70 27.27 17.13
C MET A 763 2.83 27.54 18.16
N PRO A 764 2.51 27.98 19.39
CA PRO A 764 3.46 28.04 20.50
C PRO A 764 4.19 26.72 20.77
N ARG A 765 5.42 26.78 21.30
CA ARG A 765 6.27 25.59 21.52
C ARG A 765 5.63 24.54 22.44
N GLY A 766 4.80 24.94 23.40
CA GLY A 766 3.99 24.03 24.22
C GLY A 766 2.93 23.30 23.39
N LEU A 767 2.12 24.05 22.64
CA LEU A 767 1.12 23.51 21.71
C LEU A 767 1.74 22.58 20.65
N GLN A 768 2.89 22.91 20.07
CA GLN A 768 3.63 22.02 19.17
C GLN A 768 3.90 20.65 19.81
N VAL A 769 4.30 20.62 21.09
CA VAL A 769 4.57 19.38 21.83
C VAL A 769 3.26 18.65 22.19
N ALA A 770 2.21 19.38 22.56
CA ALA A 770 0.90 18.81 22.86
C ALA A 770 0.30 18.12 21.62
N PHE A 771 0.18 18.84 20.50
CA PHE A 771 -0.40 18.31 19.28
C PHE A 771 0.45 17.19 18.64
N SER A 772 1.79 17.26 18.73
CA SER A 772 2.65 16.16 18.26
C SER A 772 2.32 14.81 18.93
N LYS A 773 1.86 14.80 20.19
CA LYS A 773 1.41 13.57 20.86
C LYS A 773 0.08 13.06 20.32
N VAL A 774 -0.82 13.96 19.89
CA VAL A 774 -2.10 13.59 19.25
C VAL A 774 -1.82 12.95 17.88
N VAL A 775 -0.97 13.60 17.07
CA VAL A 775 -0.53 13.08 15.77
C VAL A 775 0.18 11.73 15.91
N GLN A 776 1.12 11.59 16.86
CA GLN A 776 1.82 10.34 17.10
C GLN A 776 0.86 9.21 17.50
N LYS A 777 -0.05 9.46 18.44
CA LYS A 777 -1.08 8.49 18.87
C LYS A 777 -1.95 8.02 17.70
N GLU A 778 -2.37 8.92 16.82
CA GLU A 778 -3.19 8.59 15.65
C GLU A 778 -2.39 7.79 14.60
N THR A 779 -1.14 8.20 14.36
CA THR A 779 -0.19 7.51 13.48
C THR A 779 0.08 6.07 13.94
N ASP A 780 0.31 5.88 15.25
CA ASP A 780 0.50 4.58 15.88
C ASP A 780 -0.77 3.71 15.82
N ALA A 781 -1.96 4.32 15.98
CA ALA A 781 -3.25 3.63 15.89
C ALA A 781 -3.57 3.14 14.47
N LEU A 782 -3.25 3.93 13.44
CA LEU A 782 -3.43 3.58 12.04
C LEU A 782 -2.31 2.65 11.50
N GLY A 783 -1.14 2.67 12.13
CA GLY A 783 0.03 1.89 11.69
C GLY A 783 0.59 2.34 10.33
N ARG A 784 0.35 3.59 9.95
CA ARG A 784 0.80 4.22 8.69
C ARG A 784 0.99 5.72 8.88
N GLU A 785 1.64 6.35 7.91
CA GLU A 785 1.76 7.81 7.84
C GLU A 785 0.41 8.50 7.66
N LEU A 786 0.30 9.69 8.25
CA LEU A 786 -0.79 10.62 8.02
C LEU A 786 -0.45 11.57 6.87
N GLN A 787 -1.40 11.82 5.98
CA GLN A 787 -1.31 12.84 4.95
C GLN A 787 -1.43 14.25 5.56
N PRO A 788 -0.91 15.31 4.91
CA PRO A 788 -1.04 16.69 5.40
C PRO A 788 -2.49 17.12 5.67
N THR A 789 -3.44 16.65 4.85
CA THR A 789 -4.88 16.85 5.03
C THR A 789 -5.43 16.17 6.28
N GLU A 790 -4.99 14.95 6.59
CA GLU A 790 -5.38 14.24 7.81
C GLU A 790 -4.83 14.93 9.05
N ILE A 791 -3.61 15.48 8.99
CA ILE A 791 -2.97 16.24 10.08
C ILE A 791 -3.69 17.57 10.30
N LYS A 792 -4.07 18.29 9.23
CA LYS A 792 -4.92 19.48 9.29
C LYS A 792 -6.26 19.16 9.99
N ASN A 793 -6.96 18.13 9.52
CA ASN A 793 -8.27 17.75 10.06
C ASN A 793 -8.16 17.28 11.52
N LEU A 794 -7.09 16.57 11.88
CA LEU A 794 -6.80 16.17 13.25
C LEU A 794 -6.55 17.38 14.17
N PHE A 795 -5.93 18.46 13.68
CA PHE A 795 -5.77 19.71 14.43
C PHE A 795 -7.11 20.45 14.62
N VAL A 796 -7.86 20.62 13.52
CA VAL A 796 -9.20 21.24 13.52
C VAL A 796 -10.13 20.53 14.52
N ASN A 797 -10.10 19.21 14.53
CA ASN A 797 -10.91 18.39 15.45
C ASN A 797 -10.39 18.43 16.90
N ALA A 798 -9.08 18.34 17.13
CA ALA A 798 -8.49 18.28 18.47
C ALA A 798 -8.59 19.61 19.23
N TYR A 799 -8.66 20.75 18.53
CA TYR A 799 -8.80 22.09 19.11
C TYR A 799 -10.10 22.81 18.71
N HIS A 800 -11.05 22.07 18.12
CA HIS A 800 -12.44 22.49 17.94
C HIS A 800 -12.66 23.74 17.08
N LEU A 801 -11.85 23.93 16.04
CA LEU A 801 -11.81 25.18 15.26
C LEU A 801 -13.06 25.45 14.40
N GLU A 802 -13.70 24.40 13.88
CA GLU A 802 -14.91 24.53 13.03
C GLU A 802 -16.20 24.29 13.82
N LYS A 803 -16.21 23.26 14.66
CA LYS A 803 -17.32 22.98 15.59
C LYS A 803 -16.77 22.46 16.92
N ASN A 804 -17.04 23.19 18.00
CA ASN A 804 -16.89 22.69 19.35
C ASN A 804 -18.13 21.84 19.70
N PRO A 805 -17.99 20.53 19.99
CA PRO A 805 -19.14 19.64 20.17
C PRO A 805 -19.83 19.81 21.53
N ARG A 806 -19.30 20.68 22.42
CA ARG A 806 -19.77 20.80 23.81
C ARG A 806 -20.03 22.23 24.28
N PHE A 807 -19.25 23.21 23.83
CA PHE A 807 -19.43 24.63 24.19
C PHE A 807 -19.62 25.50 22.96
N HIS A 808 -20.81 26.10 22.81
CA HIS A 808 -21.05 27.18 21.85
C HIS A 808 -21.25 28.50 22.60
N LEU A 809 -20.58 29.56 22.14
CA LEU A 809 -20.83 30.93 22.59
C LEU A 809 -21.98 31.49 21.77
N ILE A 810 -23.15 31.68 22.39
CA ILE A 810 -24.38 32.09 21.71
C ILE A 810 -24.49 33.62 21.68
N ASP A 811 -24.27 34.27 22.83
CA ASP A 811 -24.33 35.72 22.99
C ASP A 811 -23.47 36.16 24.19
N TYR A 812 -22.93 37.39 24.19
CA TYR A 812 -22.22 37.96 25.32
C TYR A 812 -22.10 39.50 25.28
N ASP A 813 -22.08 40.12 26.46
CA ASP A 813 -21.62 41.49 26.69
C ASP A 813 -20.43 41.49 27.68
N ILE A 814 -19.51 42.45 27.53
CA ILE A 814 -18.37 42.67 28.44
C ILE A 814 -18.38 44.11 28.95
N THR A 815 -19.16 44.32 30.00
CA THR A 815 -19.32 45.63 30.62
C THR A 815 -18.19 45.96 31.60
N THR A 816 -18.16 47.23 32.05
CA THR A 816 -17.36 47.62 33.20
C THR A 816 -18.13 47.28 34.46
N ASP A 817 -17.55 46.51 35.39
CA ASP A 817 -18.19 46.22 36.66
C ASP A 817 -18.25 47.48 37.53
N ARG A 818 -19.47 47.97 37.78
CA ARG A 818 -19.75 49.17 38.59
C ARG A 818 -20.16 48.83 40.03
N SER A 819 -19.88 47.60 40.49
CA SER A 819 -20.07 47.20 41.90
C SER A 819 -19.26 48.07 42.87
N ILE A 820 -18.11 48.57 42.40
CA ILE A 820 -17.32 49.61 43.04
C ILE A 820 -17.57 50.91 42.26
N SER A 821 -17.88 52.00 42.96
CA SER A 821 -18.06 53.32 42.33
C SER A 821 -16.77 53.74 41.61
N PRO A 822 -16.84 54.26 40.38
CA PRO A 822 -15.69 54.88 39.72
C PRO A 822 -15.09 55.99 40.60
N ALA A 823 -13.78 56.17 40.54
CA ALA A 823 -13.13 57.28 41.23
C ALA A 823 -13.77 58.61 40.80
N VAL A 824 -14.15 59.44 41.78
CA VAL A 824 -14.91 60.68 41.57
C VAL A 824 -14.22 61.52 40.49
N PRO A 825 -14.92 61.89 39.40
CA PRO A 825 -14.33 62.71 38.34
C PRO A 825 -13.86 64.04 38.92
N THR A 826 -12.65 64.45 38.55
CA THR A 826 -12.18 65.83 38.77
C THR A 826 -12.79 66.72 37.69
N ASP A 827 -13.04 68.00 38.01
CA ASP A 827 -13.72 68.91 37.09
C ASP A 827 -13.09 68.92 35.68
N GLY A 828 -13.95 68.82 34.67
CA GLY A 828 -13.56 68.73 33.27
C GLY A 828 -12.95 67.38 32.82
N LYS A 829 -12.93 66.33 33.66
CA LYS A 829 -12.36 65.01 33.31
C LYS A 829 -13.34 63.86 33.48
N THR A 830 -13.41 62.99 32.47
CA THR A 830 -14.20 61.75 32.50
C THR A 830 -13.71 60.80 33.60
N ALA A 831 -14.65 60.14 34.29
CA ALA A 831 -14.32 59.14 35.32
C ALA A 831 -13.48 57.99 34.74
N SER A 832 -12.38 57.64 35.42
CA SER A 832 -11.37 56.71 34.90
C SER A 832 -11.75 55.24 35.18
N ASN A 833 -12.31 54.58 34.17
CA ASN A 833 -12.64 53.14 34.23
C ASN A 833 -11.43 52.22 33.98
N LYS A 834 -10.19 52.74 33.99
CA LYS A 834 -8.99 51.97 33.61
C LYS A 834 -8.67 50.80 34.54
N ASN A 835 -8.94 50.95 35.84
CA ASN A 835 -8.63 49.95 36.87
C ASN A 835 -9.89 49.21 37.37
N LEU A 836 -11.05 49.46 36.77
CA LEU A 836 -12.28 48.74 37.11
C LEU A 836 -12.30 47.37 36.43
N LYS A 837 -12.84 46.39 37.13
CA LYS A 837 -12.99 45.03 36.61
C LYS A 837 -13.95 44.98 35.42
N ARG A 838 -13.80 43.96 34.59
CA ARG A 838 -14.76 43.60 33.54
C ARG A 838 -15.76 42.60 34.09
N ARG A 839 -17.03 42.75 33.72
CA ARG A 839 -18.05 41.73 33.91
C ARG A 839 -18.36 41.14 32.54
N PHE A 840 -18.25 39.82 32.44
CA PHE A 840 -18.81 39.05 31.34
C PHE A 840 -20.22 38.65 31.76
N ASP A 841 -21.22 38.94 30.94
CA ASP A 841 -22.59 38.45 31.06
C ASP A 841 -22.95 37.82 29.72
N GLY A 842 -23.30 36.53 29.67
CA GLY A 842 -23.51 35.86 28.37
C GLY A 842 -24.24 34.53 28.44
N VAL A 843 -24.61 34.04 27.26
CA VAL A 843 -25.24 32.74 27.02
C VAL A 843 -24.22 31.81 26.37
N ILE A 844 -23.93 30.69 27.03
CA ILE A 844 -23.20 29.58 26.40
C ILE A 844 -24.10 28.35 26.33
N GLU A 845 -24.10 27.66 25.19
CA GLU A 845 -24.68 26.32 25.11
C GLU A 845 -23.69 25.32 25.71
N VAL A 846 -24.18 24.42 26.57
CA VAL A 846 -23.44 23.27 27.11
C VAL A 846 -24.23 22.00 26.85
N ASP A 847 -23.65 21.05 26.12
CA ASP A 847 -24.27 19.76 25.78
C ASP A 847 -25.70 19.90 25.19
N GLY A 848 -25.94 20.92 24.36
CA GLY A 848 -27.25 21.20 23.75
C GLY A 848 -28.26 21.97 24.63
N LYS A 849 -27.80 22.67 25.67
CA LYS A 849 -28.65 23.52 26.54
C LYS A 849 -28.02 24.88 26.78
N GLU A 850 -28.80 25.95 26.65
CA GLU A 850 -28.35 27.29 26.98
C GLU A 850 -28.21 27.50 28.50
N HIS A 851 -27.05 28.04 28.90
CA HIS A 851 -26.73 28.47 30.25
C HIS A 851 -26.35 29.95 30.25
N ARG A 852 -27.13 30.77 30.95
CA ARG A 852 -26.76 32.15 31.28
C ARG A 852 -25.72 32.13 32.40
N ILE A 853 -24.55 32.69 32.14
CA ILE A 853 -23.44 32.79 33.09
C ILE A 853 -22.97 34.24 33.23
N SER A 854 -22.53 34.60 34.43
CA SER A 854 -21.98 35.91 34.74
C SER A 854 -20.70 35.76 35.55
N GLY A 855 -19.69 36.60 35.30
CA GLY A 855 -18.40 36.52 35.98
C GLY A 855 -17.62 37.82 35.90
N VAL A 856 -16.95 38.17 37.00
CA VAL A 856 -16.17 39.41 37.12
C VAL A 856 -14.68 39.08 37.18
N GLY A 857 -13.86 39.79 36.39
CA GLY A 857 -12.42 39.59 36.27
C GLY A 857 -11.68 40.87 35.88
N ASN A 858 -10.36 40.81 35.71
CA ASN A 858 -9.55 41.99 35.35
C ASN A 858 -9.63 42.33 33.84
N GLY A 859 -10.05 41.36 33.02
CA GLY A 859 -10.26 41.48 31.57
C GLY A 859 -11.18 40.35 31.05
N ALA A 860 -11.56 40.42 29.77
CA ALA A 860 -12.53 39.51 29.12
C ALA A 860 -12.30 38.03 29.43
N LEU A 861 -11.09 37.53 29.15
CA LEU A 861 -10.70 36.14 29.41
C LEU A 861 -10.92 35.72 30.88
N SER A 862 -10.45 36.55 31.82
CA SER A 862 -10.58 36.26 33.26
C SER A 862 -12.01 36.39 33.81
N SER A 863 -12.88 37.16 33.13
CA SER A 863 -14.29 37.28 33.51
C SER A 863 -15.08 36.06 33.03
N LEU A 864 -14.83 35.56 31.81
CA LEU A 864 -15.36 34.26 31.36
C LEU A 864 -14.82 33.09 32.20
N ALA A 865 -13.52 33.05 32.52
CA ALA A 865 -12.94 32.02 33.37
C ALA A 865 -13.55 31.97 34.78
N ASN A 866 -14.00 33.12 35.32
CA ASN A 866 -14.76 33.16 36.56
C ASN A 866 -16.25 32.82 36.36
N ALA A 867 -16.85 33.17 35.22
CA ALA A 867 -18.23 32.80 34.90
C ALA A 867 -18.40 31.28 34.76
N LEU A 868 -17.45 30.60 34.13
CA LEU A 868 -17.43 29.13 33.94
C LEU A 868 -17.41 28.35 35.27
N LYS A 869 -16.92 28.95 36.37
CA LYS A 869 -16.95 28.33 37.71
C LYS A 869 -18.37 28.09 38.23
N SER A 870 -19.36 28.86 37.75
CA SER A 870 -20.79 28.61 38.04
C SER A 870 -21.30 27.25 37.50
N LEU A 871 -20.66 26.72 36.46
CA LEU A 871 -20.93 25.40 35.87
C LEU A 871 -19.94 24.32 36.35
N ASN A 872 -19.26 24.56 37.47
CA ASN A 872 -18.23 23.68 38.05
C ASN A 872 -17.01 23.43 37.12
N ILE A 873 -16.74 24.37 36.20
CA ILE A 873 -15.58 24.35 35.29
C ILE A 873 -14.52 25.30 35.85
N HIS A 874 -13.42 24.72 36.34
CA HIS A 874 -12.29 25.45 36.91
C HIS A 874 -11.11 25.39 35.94
N LEU A 875 -10.80 26.53 35.32
CA LEU A 875 -9.65 26.74 34.45
C LEU A 875 -8.87 27.95 34.99
N ASP A 876 -7.59 27.75 35.28
CA ASP A 876 -6.65 28.84 35.52
C ASP A 876 -5.72 28.96 34.29
N VAL A 877 -5.33 30.18 33.91
CA VAL A 877 -4.61 30.45 32.64
C VAL A 877 -3.11 30.59 32.90
N ASP A 878 -2.32 29.78 32.19
CA ASP A 878 -0.88 29.61 32.40
C ASP A 878 -0.03 30.35 31.33
N ASP A 879 -0.46 30.33 30.06
CA ASP A 879 0.21 30.98 28.92
C ASP A 879 -0.84 31.51 27.94
N TYR A 880 -0.57 32.65 27.30
CA TYR A 880 -1.44 33.31 26.31
C TYR A 880 -0.58 33.83 25.16
N LYS A 881 -0.90 33.44 23.93
CA LYS A 881 -0.22 33.92 22.72
C LYS A 881 -1.21 34.18 21.60
N GLU A 882 -0.86 35.10 20.72
CA GLU A 882 -1.75 35.60 19.68
C GLU A 882 -0.98 36.12 18.47
N HIS A 883 -1.50 35.92 17.26
CA HIS A 883 -1.02 36.56 16.04
C HIS A 883 -2.16 36.77 15.02
N ALA A 884 -1.87 37.55 13.99
CA ALA A 884 -2.74 37.74 12.82
C ALA A 884 -2.62 36.56 11.82
N ILE A 885 -3.74 36.22 11.17
CA ILE A 885 -3.82 35.38 9.95
C ILE A 885 -4.17 36.29 8.76
N GLY A 886 -3.57 36.05 7.60
CA GLY A 886 -3.80 36.86 6.40
C GLY A 886 -3.20 38.26 6.44
N ARG A 887 -3.71 39.15 5.59
CA ARG A 887 -3.30 40.57 5.45
C ARG A 887 -4.49 41.42 5.00
N GLY A 888 -4.50 42.71 5.36
CA GLY A 888 -5.53 43.68 4.96
C GLY A 888 -6.55 43.96 6.06
N SER A 889 -7.76 44.35 5.66
CA SER A 889 -8.91 44.63 6.54
C SER A 889 -9.49 43.38 7.21
N ASP A 890 -9.47 42.25 6.49
CA ASP A 890 -10.22 41.03 6.84
C ASP A 890 -9.40 40.02 7.67
N VAL A 891 -8.31 40.52 8.28
CA VAL A 891 -7.40 39.77 9.14
C VAL A 891 -8.16 39.11 10.30
N LYS A 892 -7.79 37.86 10.61
CA LYS A 892 -8.31 37.14 11.78
C LYS A 892 -7.24 37.08 12.87
N ALA A 893 -7.65 37.18 14.12
CA ALA A 893 -6.81 36.83 15.27
C ALA A 893 -6.81 35.31 15.47
N ALA A 894 -5.63 34.74 15.71
CA ALA A 894 -5.42 33.37 16.17
C ALA A 894 -4.91 33.40 17.61
N THR A 895 -5.74 32.99 18.56
CA THR A 895 -5.44 33.01 19.99
C THR A 895 -5.17 31.60 20.50
N TYR A 896 -4.10 31.43 21.27
CA TYR A 896 -3.67 30.17 21.88
C TYR A 896 -3.55 30.35 23.39
N ILE A 897 -4.17 29.45 24.15
CA ILE A 897 -4.23 29.54 25.62
C ILE A 897 -3.85 28.19 26.23
N GLU A 898 -2.86 28.18 27.13
CA GLU A 898 -2.62 27.04 28.02
C GLU A 898 -3.38 27.27 29.33
N CYS A 899 -4.18 26.29 29.76
CA CYS A 899 -4.88 26.32 31.03
C CYS A 899 -4.43 25.15 31.92
N SER A 900 -4.29 25.40 33.22
CA SER A 900 -4.11 24.36 34.24
C SER A 900 -5.41 24.00 34.95
N THR A 901 -5.51 22.74 35.35
CA THR A 901 -6.64 22.15 36.07
C THR A 901 -6.13 21.19 37.15
N GLY A 902 -5.47 21.73 38.16
CA GLY A 902 -4.78 20.93 39.20
C GLY A 902 -3.58 20.17 38.64
N SER A 903 -3.74 18.88 38.34
CA SER A 903 -2.66 17.98 37.89
C SER A 903 -2.43 17.94 36.37
N HIS A 904 -3.23 18.65 35.57
CA HIS A 904 -3.16 18.62 34.10
C HIS A 904 -3.07 20.02 33.50
N LYS A 905 -2.36 20.12 32.37
CA LYS A 905 -2.35 21.27 31.47
C LYS A 905 -3.07 20.90 30.17
N VAL A 906 -3.89 21.80 29.65
CA VAL A 906 -4.59 21.68 28.37
C VAL A 906 -4.32 22.91 27.51
N TRP A 907 -4.44 22.76 26.19
CA TRP A 907 -4.40 23.89 25.26
C TRP A 907 -5.75 24.06 24.59
N GLY A 908 -6.16 25.32 24.43
CA GLY A 908 -7.26 25.74 23.58
C GLY A 908 -6.78 26.68 22.48
N VAL A 909 -7.49 26.68 21.37
CA VAL A 909 -7.20 27.53 20.20
C VAL A 909 -8.50 28.16 19.73
N GLY A 910 -8.48 29.44 19.38
CA GLY A 910 -9.62 30.18 18.86
C GLY A 910 -9.20 31.06 17.69
N ILE A 911 -10.09 31.20 16.70
CA ILE A 911 -9.86 32.01 15.51
C ILE A 911 -11.10 32.85 15.25
N HIS A 912 -10.96 34.18 15.24
CA HIS A 912 -12.07 35.08 14.91
C HIS A 912 -11.57 36.42 14.33
N GLN A 913 -12.45 37.24 13.74
CA GLN A 913 -12.09 38.61 13.32
C GLN A 913 -11.96 39.56 14.53
N ASP A 914 -12.77 39.34 15.57
CA ASP A 914 -12.62 40.02 16.86
C ASP A 914 -11.62 39.26 17.76
N VAL A 915 -10.55 39.94 18.18
CA VAL A 915 -9.52 39.48 19.14
C VAL A 915 -10.14 39.00 20.46
N VAL A 916 -11.12 39.73 21.00
CA VAL A 916 -11.80 39.35 22.24
C VAL A 916 -12.52 38.03 22.02
N GLN A 917 -13.31 37.91 20.96
CA GLN A 917 -14.07 36.70 20.68
C GLN A 917 -13.17 35.50 20.38
N ALA A 918 -12.04 35.70 19.68
CA ALA A 918 -11.02 34.67 19.48
C ALA A 918 -10.47 34.14 20.83
N SER A 919 -10.19 35.04 21.79
CA SER A 919 -9.76 34.64 23.14
C SER A 919 -10.83 33.89 23.96
N LEU A 920 -12.11 34.25 23.81
CA LEU A 920 -13.23 33.55 24.46
C LEU A 920 -13.41 32.14 23.87
N ILE A 921 -13.36 32.02 22.53
CA ILE A 921 -13.42 30.74 21.82
C ILE A 921 -12.23 29.85 22.23
N ALA A 922 -11.02 30.41 22.35
CA ALA A 922 -9.85 29.67 22.79
C ALA A 922 -10.02 29.10 24.22
N LEU A 923 -10.64 29.85 25.14
CA LEU A 923 -10.92 29.35 26.49
C LEU A 923 -11.99 28.24 26.50
N LEU A 924 -13.03 28.36 25.67
CA LEU A 924 -14.06 27.30 25.52
C LEU A 924 -13.52 26.06 24.79
N SER A 925 -12.55 26.22 23.89
CA SER A 925 -11.77 25.13 23.29
C SER A 925 -10.95 24.40 24.37
N ALA A 926 -10.24 25.13 25.23
CA ALA A 926 -9.53 24.54 26.38
C ALA A 926 -10.48 23.80 27.35
N ALA A 927 -11.68 24.33 27.59
CA ALA A 927 -12.71 23.68 28.41
C ALA A 927 -13.14 22.32 27.82
N SER A 928 -13.38 22.24 26.50
CA SER A 928 -13.70 20.98 25.82
C SER A 928 -12.53 19.99 25.83
N SER A 929 -11.30 20.46 25.61
CA SER A 929 -10.08 19.63 25.72
C SER A 929 -9.93 19.01 27.11
N PHE A 930 -10.18 19.79 28.18
CA PHE A 930 -10.15 19.32 29.57
C PHE A 930 -11.23 18.28 29.88
N LEU A 931 -12.48 18.54 29.49
CA LEU A 931 -13.56 17.59 29.76
C LEU A 931 -13.42 16.30 28.95
N SER A 932 -12.81 16.38 27.76
CA SER A 932 -12.48 15.21 26.93
C SER A 932 -11.33 14.35 27.52
N SER A 933 -10.51 14.88 28.43
CA SER A 933 -9.44 14.12 29.08
C SER A 933 -9.87 13.38 30.35
N ARG A 934 -11.16 13.43 30.74
CA ARG A 934 -11.71 12.77 31.94
C ARG A 934 -12.52 11.51 31.57
N PRO A 935 -12.08 10.29 31.93
CA PRO A 935 -12.87 9.08 31.69
C PRO A 935 -14.09 8.99 32.63
N GLY A 936 -15.30 9.01 32.07
CA GLY A 936 -16.45 8.33 32.68
C GLY A 936 -17.25 9.05 33.78
N THR A 937 -17.41 10.38 33.73
CA THR A 937 -18.37 11.07 34.61
C THR A 937 -19.15 12.18 33.87
N PRO A 938 -20.50 12.13 33.84
CA PRO A 938 -21.31 13.31 33.48
C PRO A 938 -21.14 14.40 34.54
N ILE A 939 -21.11 15.67 34.15
CA ILE A 939 -21.20 16.77 35.14
C ILE A 939 -22.66 16.83 35.62
N PRO A 940 -22.94 16.71 36.93
CA PRO A 940 -24.28 16.96 37.45
C PRO A 940 -24.53 18.47 37.45
N LEU A 941 -25.10 18.96 36.34
CA LEU A 941 -25.63 20.33 36.23
C LEU A 941 -26.87 20.44 37.13
N ASN A 942 -26.65 20.83 38.40
CA ASN A 942 -27.73 21.11 39.34
C ASN A 942 -28.56 22.29 38.82
N THR A 943 -29.79 22.01 38.37
CA THR A 943 -30.82 23.03 38.25
C THR A 943 -31.08 23.65 39.63
N PRO A 944 -31.06 24.98 39.78
CA PRO A 944 -31.33 25.62 41.07
C PRO A 944 -32.75 25.29 41.53
N LYS A 945 -32.91 25.00 42.82
CA LYS A 945 -34.24 24.81 43.42
C LYS A 945 -34.99 26.14 43.45
N LEU A 946 -36.29 26.08 43.13
CA LEU A 946 -37.23 27.14 43.42
C LEU A 946 -37.65 27.03 44.90
N ASP A 947 -36.73 27.36 45.82
CA ASP A 947 -36.98 27.22 47.26
C ASP A 947 -37.98 28.28 47.78
N SER A 948 -38.80 27.85 48.73
CA SER A 948 -40.05 28.51 49.13
C SER A 948 -39.88 29.86 49.83
N LEU A 949 -40.64 30.87 49.39
CA LEU A 949 -41.04 31.98 50.26
C LEU A 949 -42.07 31.50 51.28
N LYS A 950 -41.87 31.87 52.55
CA LYS A 950 -42.90 31.81 53.61
C LYS A 950 -43.28 33.24 54.04
N PRO A 951 -44.53 33.48 54.46
CA PRO A 951 -45.05 34.83 54.62
C PRO A 951 -44.74 35.43 56.00
N ASN A 952 -44.58 36.77 56.04
CA ASN A 952 -45.36 37.67 56.90
C ASN A 952 -45.12 39.16 56.57
N ASP A 953 -45.96 40.02 57.16
CA ASP A 953 -45.79 41.46 57.42
C ASP A 953 -45.76 42.47 56.25
N ALA A 954 -46.95 42.77 55.69
CA ALA A 954 -47.36 44.13 55.29
C ALA A 954 -48.92 44.24 55.22
N PRO A 955 -49.57 45.34 55.66
CA PRO A 955 -51.04 45.38 55.81
C PRO A 955 -51.84 46.20 54.75
N SER A 956 -52.98 45.63 54.34
CA SER A 956 -54.28 46.29 53.99
C SER A 956 -54.45 47.23 52.77
N SER A 957 -55.63 47.13 52.13
CA SER A 957 -56.19 47.93 51.00
C SER A 957 -55.49 47.79 49.64
N GLY A 958 -56.17 47.83 48.47
CA GLY A 958 -57.61 47.91 48.13
C GLY A 958 -57.85 47.42 46.67
N PRO A 959 -59.12 47.33 46.17
CA PRO A 959 -59.47 46.64 44.90
C PRO A 959 -59.58 47.54 43.65
N ASP A 960 -59.95 46.91 42.51
CA ASP A 960 -60.26 47.45 41.17
C ASP A 960 -59.06 47.98 40.34
N SER A 961 -58.96 47.88 39.00
CA SER A 961 -59.71 47.22 37.89
C SER A 961 -58.79 47.22 36.62
N THR A 962 -59.08 46.80 35.36
CA THR A 962 -60.27 46.36 34.58
C THR A 962 -59.82 45.49 33.36
N SER A 963 -60.75 44.77 32.69
CA SER A 963 -60.78 44.33 31.25
C SER A 963 -59.56 43.64 30.59
N HIS A 964 -59.65 42.45 29.97
CA HIS A 964 -60.47 42.00 28.80
C HIS A 964 -60.22 42.69 27.43
N VAL A 965 -59.32 42.12 26.61
CA VAL A 965 -59.46 41.90 25.14
C VAL A 965 -58.64 40.62 24.84
N VAL A 966 -59.23 39.42 24.74
CA VAL A 966 -59.85 38.82 23.54
C VAL A 966 -58.82 38.67 22.40
N ALA A 967 -58.23 37.48 22.15
CA ALA A 967 -58.89 36.25 21.69
C ALA A 967 -59.65 36.42 20.35
N ASN A 968 -58.99 37.00 19.35
CA ASN A 968 -59.40 37.03 17.94
C ASN A 968 -58.15 37.02 17.04
N LEU A 969 -58.32 36.61 15.78
CA LEU A 969 -57.34 36.56 14.66
C LEU A 969 -56.60 35.25 14.34
N GLU A 970 -57.08 34.07 14.78
CA GLU A 970 -56.89 32.83 14.00
C GLU A 970 -58.01 32.65 12.96
N ALA A 971 -58.19 33.64 12.08
CA ALA A 971 -59.26 33.62 11.06
C ALA A 971 -59.02 34.56 9.86
N LYS A 972 -57.82 34.51 9.24
CA LYS A 972 -57.49 35.00 7.86
C LYS A 972 -55.98 34.85 7.63
N ALA A 973 -55.47 34.51 6.44
CA ALA A 973 -56.01 33.79 5.29
C ALA A 973 -54.81 33.50 4.37
N GLU A 974 -54.83 32.40 3.61
CA GLU A 974 -53.89 32.23 2.50
C GLU A 974 -54.18 33.29 1.43
N ASN A 975 -53.18 34.10 1.04
CA ASN A 975 -53.17 34.88 -0.19
C ASN A 975 -51.83 35.61 -0.38
N GLY A 976 -51.43 35.83 -1.64
CA GLY A 976 -50.40 36.82 -1.99
C GLY A 976 -49.04 36.25 -2.44
N ASN A 977 -48.96 35.89 -3.72
CA ASN A 977 -47.69 35.85 -4.45
C ASN A 977 -47.19 37.29 -4.75
N ALA A 978 -45.90 37.40 -5.09
CA ALA A 978 -45.25 38.52 -5.78
C ALA A 978 -45.17 39.90 -5.07
N GLN A 979 -43.97 40.27 -4.63
CA GLN A 979 -42.98 40.87 -5.55
C GLN A 979 -41.58 40.31 -5.30
#